data_AF-A0A2I0QE97-F1
#
_entry.id   AF-A0A2I0QE97-F1
#
_cell.length_a   1.000
_cell.length_b   1.000
_cell.length_c   1.000
_cell.angle_alpha   90.00
_cell.angle_beta   90.00
_cell.angle_gamma   90.00
#
_symmetry.space_group_name_H-M   'P 1'
#
loop_
_entity.id
_entity.type
_entity.pdbx_description
1 polymer ?
#
loop_
_entity_poly.entity_id
_entity_poly.type
_entity_poly.pdbx_seq_one_letter_code
_entity_poly.pdbx_strand_id
1 'polypeptide(L)'
;TLAGKTRAIYQAFTTINKSFDVTIPRCVNINFESFFIPKHFKFWRGRILLLDDLHRFVEVQNFEHLLSSFLEKNTVIIALCRSRIEYEKTKNMMTEKGMELSTIFGENVIEFPLVSETEGRDIAEKVGKDWGEIKFNRTIGSIFMPLEEMERRFDQSIGEEKAILRSIRLLYFSGIYEEKQFFPLGWIKSVCYRKYQMGKREFEWSGLIERLEKKEFITLKQDKIWVDEVYPETIIRMETEIPISDILNGMLTIFSNDLNALFRLGKRAHDIGTFDTLDVAVKAYEEALRLKPKNVFTWINKGQCLGNLTKYEEALECANKALELEPKSALAKAFAWHNKGFYLYKLKRVEEAIECYDRSLTLDSNYAPAWHNKGYALHKLEKDEKAIECYDRALELDPNNKVTWDNKGYSLHKLKRYEEAMECYDKALKIDPKFVKPWNNKGQALGKLKRYEEALSCLDKALDLALESGLDKSDSEYVATIWDNKGYILNEQERYEEAIERFDKALNLNPKYVSSWGNKGFSFAKLGKNEKAIECYEKAIEIEPNDEGTWKMKGWYVFKKLGYEKALKYFNKALEIDSADPHAWDQKGYALNELERYEEAIECFDKALELNPKYASVWHNKIYASLHLISEGTPKELMFTTPVTVLKKALSEVDNKEEFIIKINRGIISWFKNIIFECKVSSKEGLISFLNDFEKTFRKFGVRTPSLDEIEDKCKASKKYEIYKDKMEKIFG
;
A
#
# COMPACT_ATOMS: atom_id res chain seq x y z
N THR A 1 1.18 14.90 45.53
CA THR A 1 2.20 14.16 44.76
C THR A 1 2.37 14.79 43.39
N LEU A 2 3.22 15.83 43.30
CA LEU A 2 3.89 16.35 42.09
C LEU A 2 4.66 17.62 42.49
N ALA A 3 5.92 17.43 42.87
CA ALA A 3 6.88 18.47 43.24
C ALA A 3 7.11 19.48 42.10
N GLY A 4 7.22 20.78 42.41
CA GLY A 4 7.55 21.87 41.47
C GLY A 4 6.48 22.15 40.41
N LYS A 5 6.14 21.14 39.63
CA LYS A 5 5.10 21.11 38.59
C LYS A 5 3.72 21.49 39.13
N THR A 6 3.26 20.92 40.25
CA THR A 6 1.95 21.31 40.82
C THR A 6 1.92 22.76 41.28
N ARG A 7 3.03 23.30 41.80
CA ARG A 7 3.13 24.73 42.16
C ARG A 7 3.10 25.61 40.91
N ALA A 8 3.79 25.19 39.85
CA ALA A 8 3.79 25.88 38.57
C ALA A 8 2.39 25.90 37.92
N ILE A 9 1.72 24.76 37.94
CA ILE A 9 0.35 24.59 37.48
C ILE A 9 -0.63 25.43 38.31
N TYR A 10 -0.51 25.40 39.64
CA TYR A 10 -1.38 26.16 40.55
C TYR A 10 -1.23 27.67 40.33
N GLN A 11 -0.01 28.21 40.30
CA GLN A 11 0.19 29.63 40.05
C GLN A 11 -0.33 30.02 38.66
N ALA A 12 0.01 29.25 37.62
CA ALA A 12 -0.48 29.51 36.28
C ALA A 12 -2.02 29.55 36.23
N PHE A 13 -2.71 28.64 36.93
CA PHE A 13 -4.18 28.66 37.04
C PHE A 13 -4.71 29.85 37.86
N THR A 14 -4.03 30.30 38.92
CA THR A 14 -4.49 31.45 39.73
C THR A 14 -4.40 32.80 39.00
N THR A 15 -3.48 32.95 38.05
CA THR A 15 -3.39 34.13 37.17
C THR A 15 -4.48 34.20 36.10
N ILE A 16 -5.17 33.08 35.85
CA ILE A 16 -6.11 32.94 34.75
C ILE A 16 -7.55 33.09 35.27
N ASN A 17 -8.08 34.32 35.25
CA ASN A 17 -9.34 34.70 35.91
C ASN A 17 -10.62 34.46 35.06
N LYS A 18 -10.76 33.26 34.48
CA LYS A 18 -11.94 32.81 33.68
C LYS A 18 -12.18 31.30 33.88
N SER A 19 -13.29 30.76 33.37
CA SER A 19 -13.60 29.31 33.42
C SER A 19 -12.95 28.55 32.25
N PHE A 20 -12.25 27.43 32.52
CA PHE A 20 -11.55 26.64 31.50
C PHE A 20 -11.73 25.14 31.68
N ASP A 21 -11.59 24.40 30.58
CA ASP A 21 -11.39 22.95 30.59
C ASP A 21 -9.88 22.63 30.46
N VAL A 22 -9.33 21.82 31.37
CA VAL A 22 -7.91 21.45 31.37
C VAL A 22 -7.72 20.11 30.67
N THR A 23 -6.72 20.02 29.78
CA THR A 23 -6.31 18.80 29.10
C THR A 23 -4.85 18.52 29.39
N ILE A 24 -4.57 17.33 29.95
CA ILE A 24 -3.23 16.89 30.36
C ILE A 24 -2.82 15.69 29.50
N PRO A 25 -2.22 15.93 28.32
CA PRO A 25 -1.71 14.86 27.47
C PRO A 25 -0.58 14.05 28.14
N ARG A 26 -0.58 12.73 27.99
CA ARG A 26 0.61 11.89 28.24
C ARG A 26 1.34 11.65 26.92
N CYS A 27 2.63 11.95 26.87
CA CYS A 27 3.45 11.85 25.65
C CYS A 27 3.42 10.45 25.00
N VAL A 28 3.23 9.38 25.79
CA VAL A 28 3.21 7.98 25.31
C VAL A 28 1.86 7.57 24.70
N ASN A 29 0.80 8.33 24.97
CA ASN A 29 -0.58 7.97 24.60
C ASN A 29 -1.11 8.78 23.40
N ILE A 30 -0.27 9.61 22.79
CA ILE A 30 -0.68 10.49 21.70
C ILE A 30 0.13 10.11 20.47
N ASN A 31 -0.57 9.54 19.51
CA ASN A 31 -0.07 9.47 18.15
C ASN A 31 -0.18 10.89 17.55
N PHE A 32 0.90 11.66 17.61
CA PHE A 32 0.92 13.04 17.09
C PHE A 32 0.75 13.10 15.57
N GLU A 33 0.91 11.99 14.85
CA GLU A 33 0.68 11.92 13.40
C GLU A 33 -0.80 11.91 13.03
N SER A 34 -1.68 11.42 13.92
CA SER A 34 -3.13 11.35 13.69
C SER A 34 -3.94 12.39 14.46
N PHE A 35 -3.30 13.17 15.34
CA PHE A 35 -3.95 14.19 16.14
C PHE A 35 -4.11 15.49 15.35
N PHE A 36 -5.33 15.77 14.86
CA PHE A 36 -5.66 16.99 14.12
C PHE A 36 -6.92 17.64 14.67
N ILE A 37 -6.85 18.93 15.02
CA ILE A 37 -8.04 19.73 15.33
C ILE A 37 -8.36 20.59 14.11
N PRO A 38 -9.54 20.46 13.47
CA PRO A 38 -9.89 21.21 12.26
C PRO A 38 -9.69 22.72 12.42
N LYS A 39 -9.15 23.40 11.41
CA LYS A 39 -8.82 24.86 11.47
C LYS A 39 -10.01 25.75 11.85
N HIS A 40 -11.22 25.39 11.46
CA HIS A 40 -12.45 26.16 11.77
C HIS A 40 -13.08 25.81 13.12
N PHE A 41 -12.59 24.77 13.79
CA PHE A 41 -13.09 24.33 15.08
C PHE A 41 -12.61 25.29 16.17
N LYS A 42 -13.53 25.95 16.86
CA LYS A 42 -13.24 26.79 18.02
C LYS A 42 -13.82 26.13 19.27
N PHE A 43 -13.03 26.06 20.33
CA PHE A 43 -13.55 25.58 21.60
C PHE A 43 -14.55 26.60 22.16
N TRP A 44 -15.75 26.13 22.56
CA TRP A 44 -16.80 27.01 23.09
C TRP A 44 -16.42 27.61 24.46
N ARG A 45 -15.50 26.97 25.18
CA ARG A 45 -14.86 27.42 26.42
C ARG A 45 -13.37 27.58 26.19
N GLY A 46 -12.74 28.46 26.96
CA GLY A 46 -11.28 28.50 27.00
C GLY A 46 -10.73 27.13 27.41
N ARG A 47 -9.66 26.69 26.76
CA ARG A 47 -8.97 25.44 27.10
C ARG A 47 -7.61 25.75 27.71
N ILE A 48 -7.13 24.87 28.58
CA ILE A 48 -5.74 24.88 29.00
C ILE A 48 -5.10 23.55 28.58
N LEU A 49 -4.08 23.63 27.74
CA LEU A 49 -3.25 22.50 27.38
C LEU A 49 -2.02 22.50 28.28
N LEU A 50 -1.93 21.50 29.15
CA LEU A 50 -0.81 21.37 30.08
C LEU A 50 0.20 20.34 29.57
N LEU A 51 1.37 20.80 29.15
CA LEU A 51 2.46 19.96 28.65
C LEU A 51 3.49 19.73 29.76
N ASP A 52 3.41 18.56 30.39
CA ASP A 52 4.33 18.19 31.46
C ASP A 52 5.59 17.51 30.91
N ASP A 53 6.78 18.01 31.24
CA ASP A 53 8.07 17.62 30.63
C ASP A 53 8.15 17.95 29.13
N LEU A 54 8.11 19.25 28.79
CA LEU A 54 8.09 19.75 27.41
C LEU A 54 9.17 19.11 26.51
N HIS A 55 10.37 18.84 27.03
CA HIS A 55 11.45 18.19 26.29
C HIS A 55 11.00 16.87 25.62
N ARG A 56 10.20 16.05 26.31
CA ARG A 56 9.71 14.77 25.78
C ARG A 56 8.79 14.97 24.59
N PHE A 57 7.96 16.02 24.64
CA PHE A 57 7.09 16.36 23.53
C PHE A 57 7.89 16.91 22.35
N VAL A 58 8.88 17.78 22.62
CA VAL A 58 9.76 18.36 21.60
C VAL A 58 10.65 17.30 20.93
N GLU A 59 11.02 16.22 21.62
CA GLU A 59 11.77 15.09 21.04
C GLU A 59 10.95 14.32 20.01
N VAL A 60 9.64 14.18 20.22
CA VAL A 60 8.75 13.43 19.32
C VAL A 60 8.56 14.16 17.98
N GLN A 61 8.44 13.40 16.89
CA GLN A 61 8.15 13.96 15.56
C GLN A 61 6.73 14.55 15.50
N ASN A 62 6.54 15.65 14.78
CA ASN A 62 5.26 16.35 14.56
C ASN A 62 4.66 17.09 15.77
N PHE A 63 5.43 17.33 16.84
CA PHE A 63 4.94 18.11 17.98
C PHE A 63 4.61 19.57 17.61
N GLU A 64 5.35 20.16 16.67
CA GLU A 64 5.05 21.48 16.10
C GLU A 64 3.63 21.56 15.51
N HIS A 65 3.13 20.45 14.95
CA HIS A 65 1.80 20.38 14.37
C HIS A 65 0.70 20.39 15.44
N LEU A 66 0.91 19.65 16.53
CA LEU A 66 0.04 19.70 17.71
C LEU A 66 -0.04 21.14 18.23
N LEU A 67 1.12 21.77 18.41
CA LEU A 67 1.21 23.12 18.95
C LEU A 67 0.43 24.12 18.08
N SER A 68 0.69 24.10 16.77
CA SER A 68 -0.04 24.91 15.78
C SER A 68 -1.55 24.70 15.84
N SER A 69 -1.99 23.47 16.11
CA SER A 69 -3.41 23.11 16.18
C SER A 69 -4.13 23.69 17.39
N PHE A 70 -3.43 24.04 18.48
CA PHE A 70 -4.05 24.56 19.70
C PHE A 70 -4.01 26.09 19.81
N LEU A 71 -2.98 26.74 19.26
CA LEU A 71 -2.73 28.18 19.44
C LEU A 71 -3.85 29.10 18.96
N GLU A 72 -4.50 28.75 17.85
CA GLU A 72 -5.55 29.58 17.25
C GLU A 72 -6.95 29.36 17.88
N LYS A 73 -7.06 28.49 18.89
CA LYS A 73 -8.36 27.91 19.32
C LYS A 73 -8.83 28.32 20.71
N ASN A 74 -8.48 29.51 21.20
CA ASN A 74 -8.83 29.95 22.57
C ASN A 74 -8.24 29.00 23.65
N THR A 75 -7.03 28.52 23.39
CA THR A 75 -6.29 27.62 24.28
C THR A 75 -5.09 28.36 24.88
N VAL A 76 -4.94 28.30 26.19
CA VAL A 76 -3.70 28.69 26.87
C VAL A 76 -2.82 27.45 26.97
N ILE A 77 -1.58 27.55 26.49
CA ILE A 77 -0.59 26.47 26.61
C ILE A 77 0.25 26.77 27.85
N ILE A 78 0.30 25.82 28.78
CA ILE A 78 1.21 25.84 29.92
C ILE A 78 2.19 24.69 29.70
N ALA A 79 3.46 25.02 29.49
CA ALA A 79 4.51 24.03 29.32
C ALA A 79 5.48 24.06 30.49
N LEU A 80 5.85 22.88 30.99
CA LEU A 80 6.71 22.74 32.15
C LEU A 80 8.04 22.13 31.75
N CYS A 81 9.13 22.77 32.19
CA CYS A 81 10.49 22.22 32.15
C CYS A 81 10.95 21.96 33.59
N ARG A 82 11.74 20.91 33.81
CA ARG A 82 12.19 20.50 35.15
C ARG A 82 13.22 21.44 35.76
N SER A 83 13.99 22.13 34.93
CA SER A 83 15.03 23.06 35.35
C SER A 83 15.29 24.11 34.27
N ARG A 84 16.01 25.19 34.64
CA ARG A 84 16.47 26.18 33.67
C ARG A 84 17.40 25.60 32.60
N ILE A 85 18.23 24.62 32.97
CA ILE A 85 19.11 23.93 32.01
C ILE A 85 18.28 23.13 30.99
N GLU A 86 17.26 22.41 31.45
CA GLU A 86 16.35 21.68 30.58
C GLU A 86 15.52 22.62 29.70
N TYR A 87 15.09 23.75 30.25
CA TYR A 87 14.45 24.82 29.48
C TYR A 87 15.34 25.30 28.33
N GLU A 88 16.60 25.66 28.59
CA GLU A 88 17.50 26.14 27.53
C GLU A 88 17.80 25.04 26.49
N LYS A 89 17.99 23.79 26.92
CA LYS A 89 18.16 22.65 26.00
C LYS A 89 16.92 22.45 25.12
N THR A 90 15.74 22.44 25.72
CA THR A 90 14.46 22.28 25.01
C THR A 90 14.22 23.43 24.05
N LYS A 91 14.54 24.65 24.46
CA LYS A 91 14.49 25.86 23.62
C LYS A 91 15.42 25.74 22.41
N ASN A 92 16.64 25.27 22.60
CA ASN A 92 17.58 25.02 21.50
C ASN A 92 17.04 23.95 20.54
N MET A 93 16.54 22.83 21.06
CA MET A 93 15.91 21.77 20.24
C MET A 93 14.69 22.28 19.46
N MET A 94 13.87 23.13 20.09
CA MET A 94 12.75 23.76 19.41
C MET A 94 13.21 24.69 18.28
N THR A 95 14.30 25.42 18.49
CA THR A 95 14.91 26.30 17.50
C THR A 95 15.47 25.50 16.32
N GLU A 96 16.16 24.40 16.59
CA GLU A 96 16.67 23.46 15.56
C GLU A 96 15.54 22.85 14.72
N LYS A 97 14.38 22.60 15.33
CA LYS A 97 13.16 22.13 14.65
C LYS A 97 12.36 23.25 13.98
N GLY A 98 12.86 24.49 13.97
CA GLY A 98 12.20 25.63 13.32
C GLY A 98 10.90 26.10 13.98
N MET A 99 10.68 25.77 15.26
CA MET A 99 9.51 26.23 16.01
C MET A 99 9.68 27.67 16.50
N GLU A 100 8.63 28.48 16.38
CA GLU A 100 8.65 29.86 16.86
C GLU A 100 8.58 29.88 18.40
N LEU A 101 9.66 30.31 19.05
CA LEU A 101 9.82 30.21 20.51
C LEU A 101 8.77 31.03 21.30
N SER A 102 8.35 32.16 20.76
CA SER A 102 7.29 33.06 21.29
C SER A 102 5.96 32.33 21.52
N THR A 103 5.75 31.21 20.83
CA THR A 103 4.53 30.41 20.82
C THR A 103 4.29 29.62 22.10
N ILE A 104 5.37 29.14 22.73
CA ILE A 104 5.32 28.43 24.02
C ILE A 104 5.92 29.28 25.13
N PHE A 105 7.04 29.94 24.82
CA PHE A 105 7.78 30.78 25.73
C PHE A 105 7.45 32.24 25.40
N GLY A 106 6.24 32.67 25.80
CA GLY A 106 5.86 34.09 25.70
C GLY A 106 6.72 34.99 26.61
N GLU A 107 6.39 36.28 26.69
CA GLU A 107 7.13 37.27 27.51
C GLU A 107 7.20 36.92 29.02
N ASN A 108 6.34 36.02 29.50
CA ASN A 108 6.21 35.63 30.90
C ASN A 108 6.81 34.23 31.17
N VAL A 109 8.12 34.06 30.96
CA VAL A 109 8.81 32.86 31.49
C VAL A 109 8.91 32.99 33.00
N ILE A 110 8.10 32.23 33.72
CA ILE A 110 8.06 32.24 35.19
C ILE A 110 9.02 31.15 35.69
N GLU A 111 10.19 31.57 36.17
CA GLU A 111 11.08 30.70 36.91
C GLU A 111 10.62 30.63 38.37
N PHE A 112 10.22 29.44 38.81
CA PHE A 112 9.80 29.23 40.18
C PHE A 112 11.04 29.19 41.08
N PRO A 113 11.11 30.02 42.12
CA PRO A 113 12.20 29.91 43.08
C PRO A 113 12.15 28.54 43.75
N LEU A 114 13.33 28.04 44.08
CA LEU A 114 13.46 26.84 44.91
C LEU A 114 12.68 27.03 46.22
N VAL A 115 12.10 25.94 46.72
CA VAL A 115 11.24 25.97 47.91
C VAL A 115 12.06 26.46 49.11
N SER A 116 11.54 27.45 49.85
CA SER A 116 12.21 27.95 51.04
C SER A 116 12.19 26.89 52.16
N GLU A 117 13.10 26.97 53.12
CA GLU A 117 13.08 26.04 54.25
C GLU A 117 11.79 26.13 55.06
N THR A 118 11.21 27.33 55.20
CA THR A 118 9.95 27.53 55.92
C THR A 118 8.76 26.89 55.19
N GLU A 119 8.70 27.04 53.86
CA GLU A 119 7.68 26.41 53.03
C GLU A 119 7.86 24.88 52.97
N GLY A 120 9.10 24.40 52.92
CA GLY A 120 9.41 22.98 53.01
C GLY A 120 8.98 22.38 54.35
N ARG A 121 9.22 23.07 55.48
CA ARG A 121 8.81 22.65 56.83
C ARG A 121 7.30 22.47 56.93
N ASP A 122 6.56 23.47 56.47
CA ASP A 122 5.09 23.45 56.46
C ASP A 122 4.54 22.32 55.58
N ILE A 123 5.17 22.07 54.42
CA ILE A 123 4.81 20.93 53.55
C ILE A 123 5.10 19.61 54.25
N ALA A 124 6.28 19.44 54.85
CA ALA A 124 6.69 18.24 55.57
C ALA A 124 5.74 17.92 56.74
N GLU A 125 5.38 18.94 57.54
CA GLU A 125 4.42 18.82 58.64
C GLU A 125 3.03 18.38 58.14
N LYS A 126 2.53 18.99 57.06
CA LYS A 126 1.24 18.65 56.45
C LYS A 126 1.19 17.25 55.83
N VAL A 127 2.34 16.69 55.43
CA VAL A 127 2.43 15.31 54.92
C VAL A 127 2.93 14.32 55.98
N GLY A 128 3.08 14.75 57.24
CA GLY A 128 3.44 13.90 58.38
C GLY A 128 4.90 13.41 58.36
N LYS A 129 5.83 14.17 57.78
CA LYS A 129 7.27 13.87 57.75
C LYS A 129 8.03 14.79 58.72
N ASP A 130 8.97 14.23 59.49
CA ASP A 130 9.82 15.01 60.39
C ASP A 130 10.85 15.80 59.59
N TRP A 131 10.86 17.13 59.78
CA TRP A 131 11.80 18.02 59.13
C TRP A 131 13.27 17.75 59.50
N GLY A 132 13.53 17.28 60.73
CA GLY A 132 14.88 16.98 61.19
C GLY A 132 15.59 15.88 60.39
N GLU A 133 14.82 15.01 59.74
CA GLU A 133 15.31 13.88 58.95
C GLU A 133 15.38 14.17 57.44
N ILE A 134 14.82 15.30 56.98
CA ILE A 134 14.77 15.67 55.57
C ILE A 134 16.05 16.42 55.16
N LYS A 135 16.85 15.81 54.28
CA LYS A 135 17.92 16.51 53.56
C LYS A 135 17.34 17.38 52.45
N PHE A 136 16.74 18.48 52.86
CA PHE A 136 16.03 19.39 51.98
C PHE A 136 16.99 20.10 51.03
N ASN A 137 16.93 19.75 49.74
CA ASN A 137 17.74 20.39 48.69
C ASN A 137 16.98 21.52 47.99
N ARG A 138 15.99 22.11 48.67
CA ARG A 138 15.11 23.17 48.17
C ARG A 138 14.19 22.74 47.03
N THR A 139 14.01 21.43 46.82
CA THR A 139 12.96 20.86 45.96
C THR A 139 11.90 20.15 46.80
N ILE A 140 10.63 20.21 46.39
CA ILE A 140 9.57 19.41 47.04
C ILE A 140 9.88 17.91 46.92
N GLY A 141 10.57 17.49 45.85
CA GLY A 141 11.03 16.10 45.68
C GLY A 141 11.97 15.66 46.80
N SER A 142 12.84 16.53 47.33
CA SER A 142 13.68 16.16 48.48
C SER A 142 12.93 15.95 49.80
N ILE A 143 11.68 16.40 49.87
CA ILE A 143 10.75 16.09 50.97
C ILE A 143 10.23 14.64 50.82
N PHE A 144 10.32 14.05 49.62
CA PHE A 144 9.94 12.67 49.24
C PHE A 144 11.17 11.89 48.72
N MET A 145 11.93 11.22 49.60
CA MET A 145 13.17 10.44 49.33
C MET A 145 14.01 10.81 48.07
N PRO A 146 15.13 11.55 48.21
CA PRO A 146 16.03 11.93 47.10
C PRO A 146 16.61 10.74 46.30
N LEU A 147 16.84 10.90 44.98
CA LEU A 147 17.40 9.87 44.09
C LEU A 147 18.76 9.31 44.57
N GLU A 148 19.68 10.16 44.99
CA GLU A 148 20.99 9.75 45.53
C GLU A 148 20.86 8.89 46.79
N GLU A 149 19.88 9.22 47.66
CA GLU A 149 19.58 8.45 48.86
C GLU A 149 18.94 7.10 48.50
N MET A 150 18.14 7.06 47.44
CA MET A 150 17.49 5.87 46.90
C MET A 150 18.52 4.91 46.27
N GLU A 151 19.46 5.42 45.46
CA GLU A 151 20.60 4.67 44.91
C GLU A 151 21.46 4.08 46.03
N ARG A 152 21.79 4.90 47.04
CA ARG A 152 22.53 4.45 48.23
C ARG A 152 21.80 3.31 48.97
N ARG A 153 20.48 3.41 49.17
CA ARG A 153 19.67 2.35 49.80
C ARG A 153 19.58 1.09 48.95
N PHE A 154 19.52 1.23 47.62
CA PHE A 154 19.51 0.10 46.70
C PHE A 154 20.86 -0.64 46.71
N ASP A 155 21.97 0.09 46.73
CA ASP A 155 23.31 -0.48 46.83
C ASP A 155 23.53 -1.22 48.16
N GLN A 156 22.95 -0.71 49.24
CA GLN A 156 22.91 -1.36 50.56
C GLN A 156 21.91 -2.52 50.64
N SER A 157 21.23 -2.86 49.55
CA SER A 157 20.28 -3.98 49.52
C SER A 157 20.97 -5.28 49.12
N ILE A 158 20.65 -6.34 49.85
CA ILE A 158 21.23 -7.67 49.59
C ILE A 158 20.67 -8.26 48.30
N GLY A 159 21.29 -9.31 47.77
CA GLY A 159 20.94 -9.90 46.48
C GLY A 159 19.45 -10.29 46.37
N GLU A 160 18.89 -10.81 47.46
CA GLU A 160 17.48 -11.20 47.60
C GLU A 160 16.53 -10.00 47.58
N GLU A 161 16.89 -8.89 48.22
CA GLU A 161 16.12 -7.64 48.19
C GLU A 161 16.12 -7.03 46.78
N LYS A 162 17.30 -7.03 46.13
CA LYS A 162 17.43 -6.60 44.74
C LYS A 162 16.60 -7.50 43.81
N ALA A 163 16.57 -8.81 44.04
CA ALA A 163 15.74 -9.75 43.27
C ALA A 163 14.22 -9.46 43.41
N ILE A 164 13.76 -9.08 44.60
CA ILE A 164 12.38 -8.66 44.85
C ILE A 164 12.06 -7.38 44.07
N LEU A 165 12.92 -6.36 44.17
CA LEU A 165 12.75 -5.10 43.44
C LEU A 165 12.79 -5.28 41.91
N ARG A 166 13.70 -6.14 41.42
CA ARG A 166 13.74 -6.54 40.00
C ARG A 166 12.44 -7.24 39.57
N SER A 167 11.85 -8.08 40.41
CA SER A 167 10.57 -8.75 40.10
C SER A 167 9.41 -7.76 40.00
N ILE A 168 9.34 -6.80 40.92
CA ILE A 168 8.36 -5.71 40.89
C ILE A 168 8.51 -4.88 39.61
N ARG A 169 9.75 -4.58 39.19
CA ARG A 169 10.01 -3.93 37.91
C ARG A 169 9.43 -4.70 36.73
N LEU A 170 9.64 -6.02 36.69
CA LEU A 170 9.11 -6.84 35.59
C LEU A 170 7.58 -6.74 35.47
N LEU A 171 6.85 -6.68 36.59
CA LEU A 171 5.40 -6.41 36.57
C LEU A 171 5.05 -5.04 36.04
N TYR A 172 5.77 -4.03 36.48
CA TYR A 172 5.52 -2.66 36.06
C TYR A 172 5.70 -2.50 34.55
N PHE A 173 6.81 -3.02 34.01
CA PHE A 173 7.11 -2.95 32.57
C PHE A 173 6.22 -3.85 31.71
N SER A 174 5.67 -4.92 32.26
CA SER A 174 4.72 -5.72 31.48
C SER A 174 3.44 -4.94 31.17
N GLY A 175 3.04 -3.98 32.01
CA GLY A 175 1.81 -3.21 31.80
C GLY A 175 0.53 -4.03 32.00
N ILE A 176 0.61 -5.18 32.68
CA ILE A 176 -0.53 -6.05 33.02
C ILE A 176 -1.37 -5.45 34.18
N TYR A 177 -0.75 -4.59 34.99
CA TYR A 177 -1.37 -3.89 36.12
C TYR A 177 -1.32 -2.38 35.87
N GLU A 178 -2.33 -1.65 36.34
CA GLU A 178 -2.43 -0.21 36.15
C GLU A 178 -1.58 0.55 37.18
N GLU A 179 -1.31 1.84 36.91
CA GLU A 179 -0.69 2.74 37.89
C GLU A 179 -1.44 2.70 39.22
N LYS A 180 -0.71 2.82 40.34
CA LYS A 180 -1.31 2.94 41.67
C LYS A 180 -2.13 1.70 42.08
N GLN A 181 -1.61 0.51 41.78
CA GLN A 181 -2.20 -0.77 42.19
C GLN A 181 -1.29 -1.55 43.15
N PHE A 182 -1.92 -2.29 44.05
CA PHE A 182 -1.27 -3.20 44.98
C PHE A 182 -0.99 -4.56 44.30
N PHE A 183 0.28 -4.93 44.21
CA PHE A 183 0.76 -6.19 43.63
C PHE A 183 0.63 -7.35 44.63
N PRO A 184 0.08 -8.53 44.26
CA PRO A 184 0.02 -9.66 45.18
C PRO A 184 1.42 -10.12 45.64
N LEU A 185 1.65 -10.18 46.95
CA LEU A 185 2.93 -10.63 47.53
C LEU A 185 3.28 -12.06 47.09
N GLY A 186 2.28 -12.92 46.98
CA GLY A 186 2.44 -14.29 46.46
C GLY A 186 3.03 -14.34 45.04
N TRP A 187 2.74 -13.36 44.19
CA TRP A 187 3.33 -13.26 42.85
C TRP A 187 4.83 -12.96 42.95
N ILE A 188 5.19 -11.94 43.73
CA ILE A 188 6.58 -11.49 43.89
C ILE A 188 7.44 -12.63 44.46
N LYS A 189 6.91 -13.35 45.45
CA LYS A 189 7.50 -14.58 46.01
C LYS A 189 7.79 -15.62 44.91
N SER A 190 6.81 -15.87 44.04
CA SER A 190 6.92 -16.89 42.99
C SER A 190 7.97 -16.58 41.93
N VAL A 191 8.07 -15.31 41.52
CA VAL A 191 9.05 -14.87 40.50
C VAL A 191 10.45 -14.94 41.05
N CYS A 192 10.64 -14.49 42.28
CA CYS A 192 11.92 -14.56 42.95
C CYS A 192 12.42 -15.98 43.17
N TYR A 193 11.51 -16.89 43.52
CA TYR A 193 11.83 -18.31 43.63
C TYR A 193 12.27 -18.91 42.27
N ARG A 194 11.50 -18.67 41.20
CA ARG A 194 11.76 -19.31 39.91
C ARG A 194 12.93 -18.69 39.14
N LYS A 195 13.07 -17.37 39.19
CA LYS A 195 14.04 -16.62 38.37
C LYS A 195 15.36 -16.35 39.11
N TYR A 196 15.29 -16.11 40.42
CA TYR A 196 16.45 -15.75 41.24
C TYR A 196 16.81 -16.81 42.28
N GLN A 197 16.18 -18.00 42.22
CA GLN A 197 16.44 -19.16 43.09
C GLN A 197 16.38 -18.86 44.60
N MET A 198 15.55 -17.90 45.00
CA MET A 198 15.43 -17.51 46.42
C MET A 198 14.77 -18.57 47.31
N GLY A 199 15.13 -18.61 48.59
CA GLY A 199 14.68 -19.58 49.60
C GLY A 199 13.16 -19.64 49.84
N LYS A 200 12.68 -20.81 50.30
CA LYS A 200 11.24 -21.12 50.45
C LYS A 200 10.61 -20.73 51.80
N ARG A 201 11.37 -20.26 52.79
CA ARG A 201 10.85 -20.11 54.16
C ARG A 201 10.08 -18.80 54.34
N GLU A 202 8.84 -18.87 54.84
CA GLU A 202 7.99 -17.70 55.12
C GLU A 202 8.68 -16.65 55.99
N PHE A 203 9.46 -17.11 56.98
CA PHE A 203 10.23 -16.25 57.90
C PHE A 203 11.32 -15.44 57.18
N GLU A 204 11.92 -15.99 56.13
CA GLU A 204 12.91 -15.27 55.30
C GLU A 204 12.23 -14.18 54.47
N TRP A 205 11.06 -14.48 53.91
CA TRP A 205 10.25 -13.54 53.14
C TRP A 205 9.74 -12.39 53.99
N SER A 206 9.17 -12.65 55.16
CA SER A 206 8.69 -11.60 56.06
C SER A 206 9.81 -10.64 56.43
N GLY A 207 11.01 -11.16 56.75
CA GLY A 207 12.17 -10.32 57.04
C GLY A 207 12.66 -9.53 55.83
N LEU A 208 12.61 -10.08 54.61
CA LEU A 208 12.97 -9.38 53.37
C LEU A 208 11.99 -8.24 53.05
N ILE A 209 10.69 -8.50 53.17
CA ILE A 209 9.64 -7.51 52.92
C ILE A 209 9.68 -6.40 53.98
N GLU A 210 9.86 -6.74 55.26
CA GLU A 210 10.01 -5.76 56.33
C GLU A 210 11.25 -4.87 56.12
N ARG A 211 12.37 -5.44 55.64
CA ARG A 211 13.57 -4.64 55.31
C ARG A 211 13.34 -3.72 54.12
N LEU A 212 12.65 -4.17 53.08
CA LEU A 212 12.30 -3.34 51.93
C LEU A 212 11.30 -2.23 52.28
N GLU A 213 10.34 -2.52 53.15
CA GLU A 213 9.39 -1.54 53.69
C GLU A 213 10.10 -0.51 54.59
N LYS A 214 11.02 -0.94 55.47
CA LYS A 214 11.89 -0.04 56.27
C LYS A 214 12.81 0.83 55.42
N LYS A 215 13.26 0.32 54.27
CA LYS A 215 14.02 1.10 53.28
C LYS A 215 13.13 2.03 52.44
N GLU A 216 11.81 2.00 52.69
CA GLU A 216 10.77 2.77 52.01
C GLU A 216 10.70 2.49 50.50
N PHE A 217 11.11 1.29 50.05
CA PHE A 217 10.97 0.87 48.65
C PHE A 217 9.54 0.41 48.32
N ILE A 218 8.84 -0.13 49.32
CA ILE A 218 7.52 -0.73 49.17
C ILE A 218 6.62 -0.40 50.37
N THR A 219 5.31 -0.53 50.18
CA THR A 219 4.31 -0.50 51.26
C THR A 219 3.49 -1.78 51.24
N LEU A 220 3.42 -2.51 52.36
CA LEU A 220 2.64 -3.75 52.46
C LEU A 220 1.24 -3.48 53.03
N LYS A 221 0.20 -3.95 52.36
CA LYS A 221 -1.18 -4.00 52.88
C LYS A 221 -1.85 -5.32 52.53
N GLN A 222 -2.29 -6.08 53.54
CA GLN A 222 -3.13 -7.28 53.39
C GLN A 222 -2.62 -8.22 52.28
N ASP A 223 -1.35 -8.62 52.38
CA ASP A 223 -0.62 -9.47 51.40
C ASP A 223 -0.42 -8.88 50.00
N LYS A 224 -0.46 -7.55 49.89
CA LYS A 224 -0.13 -6.87 48.64
C LYS A 224 0.88 -5.75 48.85
N ILE A 225 1.74 -5.59 47.87
CA ILE A 225 2.85 -4.65 47.85
C ILE A 225 2.49 -3.50 46.93
N TRP A 226 2.56 -2.28 47.44
CA TRP A 226 2.56 -1.07 46.63
C TRP A 226 3.99 -0.62 46.40
N VAL A 227 4.28 -0.15 45.19
CA VAL A 227 5.53 0.54 44.87
C VAL A 227 5.19 1.85 44.19
N ASP A 228 5.71 2.94 44.72
CA ASP A 228 5.48 4.27 44.17
C ASP A 228 6.21 4.45 42.82
N GLU A 229 5.63 5.27 41.94
CA GLU A 229 5.92 5.30 40.50
C GLU A 229 7.38 5.59 40.10
N VAL A 230 8.19 6.15 41.01
CA VAL A 230 9.53 6.69 40.69
C VAL A 230 10.65 5.65 40.85
N TYR A 231 10.41 4.58 41.61
CA TYR A 231 11.46 3.73 42.16
C TYR A 231 12.00 2.63 41.20
N PRO A 232 11.18 1.84 40.49
CA PRO A 232 11.69 0.71 39.69
C PRO A 232 12.29 1.10 38.33
N GLU A 233 11.81 2.19 37.73
CA GLU A 233 12.24 2.65 36.40
C GLU A 233 13.68 3.18 36.42
N THR A 234 14.05 3.90 37.47
CA THR A 234 15.28 4.70 37.52
C THR A 234 16.48 3.89 38.02
N ILE A 235 16.31 3.07 39.05
CA ILE A 235 17.42 2.36 39.73
C ILE A 235 17.82 1.05 39.04
N ILE A 236 16.85 0.31 38.49
CA ILE A 236 17.08 -1.05 38.00
C ILE A 236 17.48 -1.05 36.51
N ARG A 237 17.68 0.14 35.90
CA ARG A 237 18.22 0.29 34.54
C ARG A 237 19.62 -0.33 34.37
N MET A 238 20.37 -0.55 35.45
CA MET A 238 21.77 -0.96 35.37
C MET A 238 22.03 -2.47 35.21
N GLU A 239 21.02 -3.33 35.14
CA GLU A 239 21.26 -4.78 34.94
C GLU A 239 20.34 -5.37 33.86
N THR A 240 20.98 -5.66 32.73
CA THR A 240 20.63 -6.52 31.57
C THR A 240 19.33 -6.26 30.80
N GLU A 241 19.49 -6.09 29.48
CA GLU A 241 18.43 -6.09 28.47
C GLU A 241 17.84 -7.51 28.37
N ILE A 242 16.72 -7.75 29.07
CA ILE A 242 15.95 -8.98 28.92
C ILE A 242 14.88 -8.75 27.85
N PRO A 243 14.80 -9.59 26.80
CA PRO A 243 13.75 -9.50 25.80
C PRO A 243 12.36 -9.52 26.43
N ILE A 244 11.45 -8.69 25.93
CA ILE A 244 10.08 -8.59 26.47
C ILE A 244 9.31 -9.92 26.36
N SER A 245 9.60 -10.72 25.33
CA SER A 245 9.05 -12.06 25.14
C SER A 245 9.41 -13.02 26.27
N ASP A 246 10.64 -12.98 26.78
CA ASP A 246 11.08 -13.81 27.92
C ASP A 246 10.38 -13.41 29.23
N ILE A 247 10.17 -12.11 29.41
CA ILE A 247 9.40 -11.57 30.54
C ILE A 247 7.97 -12.11 30.51
N LEU A 248 7.32 -12.03 29.34
CA LEU A 248 5.94 -12.48 29.16
C LEU A 248 5.81 -14.01 29.26
N ASN A 249 6.78 -14.78 28.74
CA ASN A 249 6.83 -16.23 28.89
C ASN A 249 6.98 -16.66 30.36
N GLY A 250 7.85 -15.98 31.13
CA GLY A 250 7.95 -16.22 32.57
C GLY A 250 6.62 -15.97 33.28
N MET A 251 5.93 -14.88 32.89
CA MET A 251 4.61 -14.54 33.43
C MET A 251 3.55 -15.59 33.10
N LEU A 252 3.56 -16.18 31.91
CA LEU A 252 2.65 -17.26 31.52
C LEU A 252 2.74 -18.45 32.50
N THR A 253 3.96 -18.88 32.85
CA THR A 253 4.16 -19.99 33.80
C THR A 253 3.68 -19.63 35.21
N ILE A 254 3.68 -18.34 35.56
CA ILE A 254 3.26 -17.86 36.87
C ILE A 254 1.74 -17.72 36.96
N PHE A 255 1.11 -17.21 35.92
CA PHE A 255 -0.33 -16.94 35.86
C PHE A 255 -1.17 -18.11 35.36
N SER A 256 -0.60 -19.31 35.20
CA SER A 256 -1.27 -20.48 34.59
C SER A 256 -2.62 -20.87 35.21
N ASN A 257 -2.94 -20.39 36.41
CA ASN A 257 -4.21 -20.63 37.11
C ASN A 257 -5.06 -19.36 37.36
N ASP A 258 -4.64 -18.18 36.90
CA ASP A 258 -5.40 -16.92 37.02
C ASP A 258 -5.94 -16.48 35.65
N LEU A 259 -7.24 -16.72 35.45
CA LEU A 259 -7.93 -16.40 34.20
C LEU A 259 -7.82 -14.92 33.80
N ASN A 260 -7.93 -13.99 34.75
CA ASN A 260 -7.90 -12.56 34.47
C ASN A 260 -6.48 -12.11 34.10
N ALA A 261 -5.48 -12.62 34.82
CA ALA A 261 -4.09 -12.34 34.51
C ALA A 261 -3.68 -12.91 33.16
N LEU A 262 -4.10 -14.13 32.80
CA LEU A 262 -3.84 -14.74 31.49
C LEU A 262 -4.49 -13.94 30.36
N PHE A 263 -5.72 -13.46 30.55
CA PHE A 263 -6.38 -12.64 29.53
C PHE A 263 -5.66 -11.30 29.31
N ARG A 264 -5.23 -10.63 30.39
CA ARG A 264 -4.46 -9.38 30.31
C ARG A 264 -3.08 -9.60 29.70
N LEU A 265 -2.41 -10.70 30.07
CA LEU A 265 -1.13 -11.11 29.49
C LEU A 265 -1.26 -11.31 27.98
N GLY A 266 -2.27 -12.08 27.55
CA GLY A 266 -2.54 -12.33 26.13
C GLY A 266 -2.81 -11.03 25.38
N LYS A 267 -3.65 -10.15 25.93
CA LYS A 267 -3.95 -8.85 25.31
C LYS A 267 -2.71 -7.99 25.15
N ARG A 268 -1.90 -7.90 26.20
CA ARG A 268 -0.68 -7.09 26.17
C ARG A 268 0.34 -7.61 25.17
N ALA A 269 0.52 -8.93 25.14
CA ALA A 269 1.43 -9.59 24.23
C ALA A 269 0.98 -9.43 22.77
N HIS A 270 -0.34 -9.41 22.54
CA HIS A 270 -0.96 -9.05 21.26
C HIS A 270 -0.73 -7.58 20.89
N ASP A 271 -0.93 -6.64 21.82
CA ASP A 271 -0.72 -5.20 21.60
C ASP A 271 0.73 -4.86 21.21
N ILE A 272 1.72 -5.63 21.70
CA ILE A 272 3.13 -5.47 21.31
C ILE A 272 3.37 -5.96 19.87
N GLY A 273 2.67 -7.02 19.44
CA GLY A 273 2.55 -7.38 18.02
C GLY A 273 3.78 -7.99 17.35
N THR A 274 4.90 -8.19 18.04
CA THR A 274 6.05 -8.94 17.49
C THR A 274 5.73 -10.43 17.36
N PHE A 275 6.39 -11.15 16.45
CA PHE A 275 6.18 -12.61 16.29
C PHE A 275 6.32 -13.37 17.61
N ASP A 276 7.39 -13.09 18.37
CA ASP A 276 7.62 -13.77 19.65
C ASP A 276 6.54 -13.45 20.69
N THR A 277 6.07 -12.20 20.76
CA THR A 277 5.02 -11.83 21.72
C THR A 277 3.65 -12.33 21.30
N LEU A 278 3.35 -12.42 20.00
CA LEU A 278 2.13 -13.04 19.49
C LEU A 278 2.06 -14.52 19.86
N ASP A 279 3.18 -15.24 19.79
CA ASP A 279 3.25 -16.65 20.21
C ASP A 279 2.98 -16.79 21.72
N VAL A 280 3.48 -15.85 22.56
CA VAL A 280 3.12 -15.80 23.98
C VAL A 280 1.62 -15.50 24.18
N ALA A 281 1.04 -14.60 23.37
CA ALA A 281 -0.37 -14.26 23.44
C ALA A 281 -1.26 -15.48 23.19
N VAL A 282 -0.93 -16.28 22.17
CA VAL A 282 -1.64 -17.53 21.85
C VAL A 282 -1.60 -18.48 23.03
N LYS A 283 -0.41 -18.74 23.61
CA LYS A 283 -0.25 -19.63 24.77
C LYS A 283 -1.03 -19.13 26.00
N ALA A 284 -1.04 -17.82 26.25
CA ALA A 284 -1.81 -17.22 27.34
C ALA A 284 -3.32 -17.43 27.16
N TYR A 285 -3.81 -17.28 25.93
CA TYR A 285 -5.21 -17.56 25.63
C TYR A 285 -5.57 -19.05 25.68
N GLU A 286 -4.64 -19.95 25.34
CA GLU A 286 -4.83 -21.40 25.51
C GLU A 286 -5.00 -21.79 26.98
N GLU A 287 -4.12 -21.32 27.86
CA GLU A 287 -4.25 -21.54 29.30
C GLU A 287 -5.53 -20.92 29.85
N ALA A 288 -5.91 -19.72 29.38
CA ALA A 288 -7.17 -19.09 29.76
C ALA A 288 -8.39 -19.92 29.32
N LEU A 289 -8.34 -20.51 28.12
CA LEU A 289 -9.38 -21.41 27.60
C LEU A 289 -9.41 -22.74 28.35
N ARG A 290 -8.29 -23.26 28.85
CA ARG A 290 -8.27 -24.42 29.73
C ARG A 290 -9.08 -24.16 31.01
N LEU A 291 -8.92 -22.98 31.60
CA LEU A 291 -9.66 -22.58 32.81
C LEU A 291 -11.14 -22.27 32.51
N LYS A 292 -11.44 -21.64 31.37
CA LYS A 292 -12.80 -21.28 30.96
C LYS A 292 -13.04 -21.54 29.46
N PRO A 293 -13.39 -22.78 29.07
CA PRO A 293 -13.49 -23.17 27.66
C PRO A 293 -14.57 -22.44 26.86
N LYS A 294 -15.62 -21.96 27.54
CA LYS A 294 -16.77 -21.28 26.93
C LYS A 294 -16.60 -19.75 26.84
N ASN A 295 -15.38 -19.22 26.94
CA ASN A 295 -15.13 -17.78 26.82
C ASN A 295 -14.97 -17.37 25.34
N VAL A 296 -16.03 -16.81 24.76
CA VAL A 296 -16.08 -16.34 23.37
C VAL A 296 -14.97 -15.33 23.05
N PHE A 297 -14.74 -14.34 23.92
CA PHE A 297 -13.75 -13.29 23.67
C PHE A 297 -12.33 -13.84 23.61
N THR A 298 -12.02 -14.84 24.45
CA THR A 298 -10.72 -15.50 24.43
C THR A 298 -10.49 -16.27 23.12
N TRP A 299 -11.52 -16.93 22.58
CA TRP A 299 -11.44 -17.56 21.25
C TRP A 299 -11.23 -16.55 20.13
N ILE A 300 -11.95 -15.42 20.14
CA ILE A 300 -11.79 -14.35 19.15
C ILE A 300 -10.36 -13.79 19.18
N ASN A 301 -9.84 -13.46 20.36
CA ASN A 301 -8.50 -12.88 20.50
C ASN A 301 -7.39 -13.88 20.15
N LYS A 302 -7.54 -15.16 20.54
CA LYS A 302 -6.63 -16.24 20.12
C LYS A 302 -6.57 -16.34 18.60
N GLY A 303 -7.73 -16.33 17.94
CA GLY A 303 -7.83 -16.37 16.49
C GLY A 303 -7.13 -15.18 15.82
N GLN A 304 -7.28 -13.96 16.36
CA GLN A 304 -6.59 -12.78 15.84
C GLN A 304 -5.07 -12.89 15.95
N CYS A 305 -4.55 -13.39 17.07
CA CYS A 305 -3.12 -13.62 17.23
C CYS A 305 -2.59 -14.66 16.22
N LEU A 306 -3.32 -15.77 16.03
CA LEU A 306 -2.98 -16.79 15.03
C LEU A 306 -3.02 -16.24 13.60
N GLY A 307 -4.01 -15.40 13.29
CA GLY A 307 -4.10 -14.71 12.00
C GLY A 307 -2.91 -13.79 11.75
N ASN A 308 -2.44 -13.04 12.76
CA ASN A 308 -1.24 -12.21 12.67
C ASN A 308 0.03 -13.05 12.52
N LEU A 309 0.06 -14.26 13.09
CA LEU A 309 1.11 -15.27 12.89
C LEU A 309 0.99 -16.02 11.56
N THR A 310 0.05 -15.63 10.68
CA THR A 310 -0.23 -16.28 9.38
C THR A 310 -0.74 -17.73 9.45
N LYS A 311 -1.15 -18.20 10.64
CA LYS A 311 -1.75 -19.51 10.88
C LYS A 311 -3.26 -19.45 10.64
N TYR A 312 -3.66 -19.26 9.39
CA TYR A 312 -5.05 -18.92 9.03
C TYR A 312 -6.06 -20.05 9.27
N GLU A 313 -5.66 -21.31 9.11
CA GLU A 313 -6.49 -22.48 9.39
C GLU A 313 -6.84 -22.57 10.88
N GLU A 314 -5.84 -22.47 11.77
CA GLU A 314 -6.06 -22.48 13.22
C GLU A 314 -6.87 -21.25 13.68
N ALA A 315 -6.65 -20.09 13.05
CA ALA A 315 -7.43 -18.88 13.30
C ALA A 315 -8.91 -19.05 12.91
N LEU A 316 -9.17 -19.73 11.79
CA LEU A 316 -10.51 -20.06 11.33
C LEU A 316 -11.23 -21.04 12.28
N GLU A 317 -10.52 -22.03 12.81
CA GLU A 317 -11.06 -22.92 13.86
C GLU A 317 -11.48 -22.13 15.10
N CYS A 318 -10.65 -21.20 15.56
CA CYS A 318 -10.97 -20.34 16.70
C CYS A 318 -12.23 -19.49 16.44
N ALA A 319 -12.37 -18.93 15.23
CA ALA A 319 -13.55 -18.16 14.86
C ALA A 319 -14.83 -19.02 14.80
N ASN A 320 -14.73 -20.26 14.28
CA ASN A 320 -15.84 -21.21 14.29
C ASN A 320 -16.25 -21.57 15.72
N LYS A 321 -15.28 -21.87 16.61
CA LYS A 321 -15.54 -22.13 18.03
C LYS A 321 -16.20 -20.95 18.73
N ALA A 322 -15.75 -19.73 18.47
CA ALA A 322 -16.39 -18.53 19.01
C ALA A 322 -17.86 -18.39 18.59
N LEU A 323 -18.18 -18.71 17.33
CA LEU A 323 -19.54 -18.66 16.79
C LEU A 323 -20.43 -19.81 17.30
N GLU A 324 -19.90 -21.03 17.42
CA GLU A 324 -20.59 -22.21 18.00
C GLU A 324 -21.03 -21.97 19.45
N LEU A 325 -20.27 -21.18 20.20
CA LEU A 325 -20.59 -20.81 21.58
C LEU A 325 -21.71 -19.76 21.70
N GLU A 326 -22.26 -19.30 20.57
CA GLU A 326 -23.31 -18.29 20.45
C GLU A 326 -23.05 -17.02 21.28
N PRO A 327 -22.23 -16.09 20.75
CA PRO A 327 -21.91 -14.85 21.43
C PRO A 327 -23.17 -14.09 21.83
N LYS A 328 -23.37 -13.85 23.13
CA LYS A 328 -24.53 -13.11 23.65
C LYS A 328 -24.60 -11.67 23.13
N SER A 329 -23.45 -11.08 22.82
CA SER A 329 -23.35 -9.73 22.28
C SER A 329 -23.37 -9.78 20.75
N ALA A 330 -24.30 -9.05 20.14
CA ALA A 330 -24.36 -8.88 18.69
C ALA A 330 -23.03 -8.34 18.13
N LEU A 331 -22.39 -7.43 18.86
CA LEU A 331 -21.07 -6.88 18.51
C LEU A 331 -19.98 -7.97 18.51
N ALA A 332 -19.93 -8.82 19.53
CA ALA A 332 -18.98 -9.94 19.57
C ALA A 332 -19.23 -10.95 18.44
N LYS A 333 -20.51 -11.18 18.09
CA LYS A 333 -20.90 -12.04 16.97
C LYS A 333 -20.50 -11.43 15.62
N ALA A 334 -20.67 -10.12 15.45
CA ALA A 334 -20.21 -9.38 14.26
C ALA A 334 -18.68 -9.50 14.11
N PHE A 335 -17.92 -9.23 15.18
CA PHE A 335 -16.46 -9.38 15.17
C PHE A 335 -16.01 -10.80 14.80
N ALA A 336 -16.66 -11.83 15.32
CA ALA A 336 -16.33 -13.22 15.00
C ALA A 336 -16.60 -13.55 13.51
N TRP A 337 -17.73 -13.10 12.96
CA TRP A 337 -18.04 -13.25 11.53
C TRP A 337 -17.05 -12.51 10.64
N HIS A 338 -16.69 -11.28 10.99
CA HIS A 338 -15.67 -10.52 10.27
C HIS A 338 -14.31 -11.22 10.26
N ASN A 339 -13.84 -11.68 11.43
CA ASN A 339 -12.55 -12.37 11.54
C ASN A 339 -12.55 -13.68 10.74
N LYS A 340 -13.65 -14.45 10.81
CA LYS A 340 -13.86 -15.63 9.97
C LYS A 340 -13.76 -15.29 8.48
N GLY A 341 -14.42 -14.23 8.04
CA GLY A 341 -14.34 -13.75 6.66
C GLY A 341 -12.90 -13.40 6.25
N PHE A 342 -12.17 -12.69 7.12
CA PHE A 342 -10.76 -12.37 6.88
C PHE A 342 -9.88 -13.62 6.72
N TYR A 343 -10.04 -14.64 7.57
CA TYR A 343 -9.26 -15.87 7.44
C TYR A 343 -9.63 -16.65 6.18
N LEU A 344 -10.92 -16.76 5.84
CA LEU A 344 -11.36 -17.40 4.60
C LEU A 344 -10.80 -16.69 3.36
N TYR A 345 -10.77 -15.36 3.37
CA TYR A 345 -10.16 -14.57 2.30
C TYR A 345 -8.67 -14.90 2.13
N LYS A 346 -7.91 -14.96 3.24
CA LYS A 346 -6.48 -15.34 3.22
C LYS A 346 -6.25 -16.77 2.73
N LEU A 347 -7.20 -17.66 2.96
CA LEU A 347 -7.25 -19.03 2.44
C LEU A 347 -7.78 -19.13 0.99
N LYS A 348 -7.94 -18.01 0.28
CA LYS A 348 -8.44 -17.92 -1.10
C LYS A 348 -9.90 -18.38 -1.30
N ARG A 349 -10.70 -18.46 -0.22
CA ARG A 349 -12.14 -18.78 -0.25
C ARG A 349 -12.95 -17.48 -0.26
N VAL A 350 -12.86 -16.74 -1.37
CA VAL A 350 -13.27 -15.33 -1.45
C VAL A 350 -14.78 -15.16 -1.34
N GLU A 351 -15.58 -16.03 -1.96
CA GLU A 351 -17.05 -15.98 -1.91
C GLU A 351 -17.57 -16.21 -0.48
N GLU A 352 -17.04 -17.21 0.22
CA GLU A 352 -17.41 -17.49 1.60
C GLU A 352 -16.98 -16.36 2.56
N ALA A 353 -15.88 -15.67 2.24
CA ALA A 353 -15.46 -14.50 2.99
C ALA A 353 -16.49 -13.36 2.87
N ILE A 354 -17.02 -13.11 1.67
CA ILE A 354 -18.06 -12.10 1.42
C ILE A 354 -19.32 -12.43 2.22
N GLU A 355 -19.78 -13.67 2.21
CA GLU A 355 -20.94 -14.09 3.01
C GLU A 355 -20.73 -13.85 4.52
N CYS A 356 -19.51 -14.09 5.01
CA CYS A 356 -19.16 -13.82 6.40
C CYS A 356 -19.17 -12.33 6.71
N TYR A 357 -18.67 -11.47 5.81
CA TYR A 357 -18.77 -10.02 5.97
C TYR A 357 -20.21 -9.54 5.93
N ASP A 358 -21.07 -10.09 5.07
CA ASP A 358 -22.50 -9.78 5.03
C ASP A 358 -23.20 -10.12 6.34
N ARG A 359 -22.90 -11.28 6.92
CA ARG A 359 -23.40 -11.67 8.26
C ARG A 359 -22.90 -10.72 9.35
N SER A 360 -21.63 -10.29 9.28
CA SER A 360 -21.09 -9.27 10.20
C SER A 360 -21.85 -7.95 10.07
N LEU A 361 -22.10 -7.48 8.84
CA LEU A 361 -22.76 -6.20 8.56
C LEU A 361 -24.26 -6.21 8.85
N THR A 362 -24.89 -7.39 8.83
CA THR A 362 -26.28 -7.57 9.29
C THR A 362 -26.40 -7.38 10.80
N LEU A 363 -25.35 -7.72 11.55
CA LEU A 363 -25.28 -7.56 13.01
C LEU A 363 -24.82 -6.17 13.42
N ASP A 364 -23.89 -5.58 12.66
CA ASP A 364 -23.40 -4.21 12.86
C ASP A 364 -23.10 -3.55 11.50
N SER A 365 -24.06 -2.74 11.03
CA SER A 365 -23.93 -2.03 9.75
C SER A 365 -22.90 -0.91 9.78
N ASN A 366 -22.45 -0.49 10.98
CA ASN A 366 -21.48 0.59 11.16
C ASN A 366 -20.06 0.06 11.33
N TYR A 367 -19.83 -1.23 11.09
CA TYR A 367 -18.51 -1.83 11.23
C TYR A 367 -17.64 -1.60 9.98
N ALA A 368 -16.94 -0.45 9.95
CA ALA A 368 -16.14 0.00 8.81
C ALA A 368 -15.11 -1.04 8.28
N PRO A 369 -14.39 -1.81 9.13
CA PRO A 369 -13.48 -2.86 8.66
C PRO A 369 -14.16 -3.96 7.84
N ALA A 370 -15.42 -4.31 8.15
CA ALA A 370 -16.17 -5.31 7.37
C ALA A 370 -16.57 -4.77 5.99
N TRP A 371 -16.97 -3.49 5.90
CA TRP A 371 -17.20 -2.84 4.61
C TRP A 371 -15.92 -2.78 3.77
N HIS A 372 -14.79 -2.38 4.36
CA HIS A 372 -13.50 -2.35 3.67
C HIS A 372 -13.11 -3.73 3.13
N ASN A 373 -13.11 -4.75 3.99
CA ASN A 373 -12.68 -6.09 3.62
C ASN A 373 -13.64 -6.76 2.61
N LYS A 374 -14.94 -6.49 2.69
CA LYS A 374 -15.90 -6.89 1.67
C LYS A 374 -15.61 -6.23 0.32
N GLY A 375 -15.34 -4.92 0.31
CA GLY A 375 -14.93 -4.20 -0.89
C GLY A 375 -13.67 -4.80 -1.51
N TYR A 376 -12.67 -5.12 -0.69
CA TYR A 376 -11.43 -5.75 -1.13
C TYR A 376 -11.65 -7.14 -1.73
N ALA A 377 -12.49 -7.97 -1.10
CA ALA A 377 -12.88 -9.26 -1.64
C ALA A 377 -13.64 -9.15 -2.98
N LEU A 378 -14.56 -8.19 -3.10
CA LEU A 378 -15.30 -7.94 -4.35
C LEU A 378 -14.40 -7.47 -5.49
N HIS A 379 -13.42 -6.61 -5.19
CA HIS A 379 -12.40 -6.18 -6.16
C HIS A 379 -11.60 -7.37 -6.70
N LYS A 380 -11.27 -8.35 -5.86
CA LYS A 380 -10.58 -9.58 -6.30
C LYS A 380 -11.42 -10.46 -7.21
N LEU A 381 -12.75 -10.39 -7.10
CA LEU A 381 -13.69 -11.04 -8.02
C LEU A 381 -14.05 -10.16 -9.24
N GLU A 382 -13.27 -9.11 -9.49
CA GLU A 382 -13.47 -8.17 -10.62
C GLU A 382 -14.83 -7.45 -10.60
N LYS A 383 -15.46 -7.35 -9.44
CA LYS A 383 -16.71 -6.61 -9.22
C LYS A 383 -16.41 -5.21 -8.68
N ASP A 384 -15.65 -4.43 -9.45
CA ASP A 384 -15.08 -3.16 -9.01
C ASP A 384 -16.12 -2.10 -8.64
N GLU A 385 -17.27 -2.00 -9.33
CA GLU A 385 -18.35 -1.08 -8.95
C GLU A 385 -18.92 -1.38 -7.55
N LYS A 386 -19.18 -2.66 -7.25
CA LYS A 386 -19.67 -3.07 -5.93
C LYS A 386 -18.60 -2.90 -4.85
N ALA A 387 -17.33 -3.06 -5.21
CA ALA A 387 -16.21 -2.79 -4.32
C ALA A 387 -16.19 -1.31 -3.93
N ILE A 388 -16.37 -0.41 -4.90
CA ILE A 388 -16.44 1.04 -4.68
C ILE A 388 -17.59 1.40 -3.72
N GLU A 389 -18.79 0.86 -3.90
CA GLU A 389 -19.92 1.07 -2.97
C GLU A 389 -19.56 0.66 -1.52
N CYS A 390 -18.88 -0.47 -1.36
CA CYS A 390 -18.43 -0.93 -0.04
C CYS A 390 -17.35 -0.02 0.55
N TYR A 391 -16.40 0.45 -0.28
CA TYR A 391 -15.38 1.40 0.17
C TYR A 391 -15.98 2.75 0.54
N ASP A 392 -17.00 3.23 -0.19
CA ASP A 392 -17.73 4.45 0.15
C ASP A 392 -18.39 4.34 1.53
N ARG A 393 -19.08 3.24 1.81
CA ARG A 393 -19.62 2.97 3.16
C ARG A 393 -18.54 2.90 4.22
N ALA A 394 -17.41 2.27 3.94
CA ALA A 394 -16.29 2.22 4.88
C ALA A 394 -15.71 3.63 5.16
N LEU A 395 -15.63 4.49 4.14
CA LEU A 395 -15.09 5.86 4.24
C LEU A 395 -16.09 6.87 4.81
N GLU A 396 -17.39 6.63 4.69
CA GLU A 396 -18.42 7.38 5.44
C GLU A 396 -18.25 7.17 6.95
N LEU A 397 -17.88 5.95 7.36
CA LEU A 397 -17.69 5.57 8.75
C LEU A 397 -16.29 5.93 9.28
N ASP A 398 -15.25 5.79 8.45
CA ASP A 398 -13.87 6.13 8.77
C ASP A 398 -13.19 6.89 7.60
N PRO A 399 -13.35 8.23 7.55
CA PRO A 399 -12.80 9.05 6.48
C PRO A 399 -11.27 9.10 6.43
N ASN A 400 -10.59 8.71 7.53
CA ASN A 400 -9.14 8.79 7.68
C ASN A 400 -8.44 7.47 7.31
N ASN A 401 -9.18 6.49 6.77
CA ASN A 401 -8.59 5.24 6.33
C ASN A 401 -7.87 5.39 4.98
N LYS A 402 -6.57 5.70 5.02
CA LYS A 402 -5.71 5.85 3.82
C LYS A 402 -5.70 4.61 2.91
N VAL A 403 -5.79 3.40 3.49
CA VAL A 403 -5.77 2.15 2.72
C VAL A 403 -7.08 1.96 1.95
N THR A 404 -8.21 2.34 2.55
CA THR A 404 -9.50 2.32 1.85
C THR A 404 -9.53 3.33 0.70
N TRP A 405 -8.98 4.53 0.89
CA TRP A 405 -8.86 5.52 -0.20
C TRP A 405 -8.00 5.00 -1.37
N ASP A 406 -6.83 4.40 -1.07
CA ASP A 406 -5.98 3.79 -2.09
C ASP A 406 -6.71 2.66 -2.85
N ASN A 407 -7.34 1.74 -2.13
CA ASN A 407 -8.05 0.61 -2.74
C ASN A 407 -9.26 1.06 -3.57
N LYS A 408 -10.01 2.08 -3.12
CA LYS A 408 -11.07 2.71 -3.92
C LYS A 408 -10.51 3.32 -5.20
N GLY A 409 -9.41 4.07 -5.09
CA GLY A 409 -8.72 4.63 -6.26
C GLY A 409 -8.27 3.55 -7.24
N TYR A 410 -7.77 2.42 -6.74
CA TYR A 410 -7.34 1.30 -7.56
C TYR A 410 -8.50 0.64 -8.32
N SER A 411 -9.65 0.44 -7.67
CA SER A 411 -10.87 -0.02 -8.35
C SER A 411 -11.34 0.96 -9.42
N LEU A 412 -11.34 2.28 -9.14
CA LEU A 412 -11.66 3.31 -10.13
C LEU A 412 -10.69 3.31 -11.33
N HIS A 413 -9.41 3.11 -11.06
CA HIS A 413 -8.38 2.99 -12.10
C HIS A 413 -8.63 1.80 -13.04
N LYS A 414 -9.01 0.63 -12.49
CA LYS A 414 -9.41 -0.53 -13.30
C LYS A 414 -10.61 -0.24 -14.21
N LEU A 415 -11.57 0.54 -13.71
CA LEU A 415 -12.73 1.01 -14.48
C LEU A 415 -12.40 2.17 -15.43
N LYS A 416 -11.11 2.53 -15.60
CA LYS A 416 -10.62 3.63 -16.45
C LYS A 416 -11.12 5.02 -16.04
N ARG A 417 -11.61 5.18 -14.80
CA ARG A 417 -12.03 6.46 -14.19
C ARG A 417 -10.82 7.12 -13.52
N TYR A 418 -9.83 7.49 -14.33
CA TYR A 418 -8.50 7.87 -13.85
C TYR A 418 -8.49 9.16 -13.02
N GLU A 419 -9.29 10.15 -13.37
CA GLU A 419 -9.40 11.42 -12.64
C GLU A 419 -9.95 11.19 -11.22
N GLU A 420 -11.03 10.42 -11.10
CA GLU A 420 -11.61 10.08 -9.79
C GLU A 420 -10.68 9.18 -8.96
N ALA A 421 -9.92 8.29 -9.62
CA ALA A 421 -8.88 7.51 -8.96
C ALA A 421 -7.79 8.42 -8.37
N MET A 422 -7.34 9.42 -9.12
CA MET A 422 -6.36 10.40 -8.64
C MET A 422 -6.86 11.18 -7.44
N GLU A 423 -8.13 11.60 -7.42
CA GLU A 423 -8.71 12.26 -6.23
C GLU A 423 -8.65 11.35 -4.99
N CYS A 424 -8.90 10.04 -5.16
CA CYS A 424 -8.81 9.07 -4.07
C CYS A 424 -7.36 8.90 -3.59
N TYR A 425 -6.39 8.79 -4.51
CA TYR A 425 -4.98 8.74 -4.16
C TYR A 425 -4.52 10.01 -3.45
N ASP A 426 -4.98 11.18 -3.87
CA ASP A 426 -4.67 12.46 -3.22
C ASP A 426 -5.23 12.55 -1.81
N LYS A 427 -6.43 11.98 -1.56
CA LYS A 427 -6.96 11.85 -0.20
C LYS A 427 -6.13 10.90 0.65
N ALA A 428 -5.70 9.76 0.11
CA ALA A 428 -4.80 8.83 0.81
C ALA A 428 -3.47 9.50 1.18
N LEU A 429 -2.87 10.24 0.23
CA LEU A 429 -1.61 10.96 0.40
C LEU A 429 -1.72 12.17 1.32
N LYS A 430 -2.89 12.81 1.39
CA LYS A 430 -3.16 13.88 2.36
C LYS A 430 -3.19 13.35 3.79
N ILE A 431 -3.67 12.12 3.98
CA ILE A 431 -3.67 11.44 5.28
C ILE A 431 -2.27 10.98 5.65
N ASP A 432 -1.54 10.37 4.70
CA ASP A 432 -0.17 9.93 4.88
C ASP A 432 0.68 10.17 3.63
N PRO A 433 1.50 11.23 3.61
CA PRO A 433 2.38 11.54 2.48
C PRO A 433 3.47 10.51 2.23
N LYS A 434 3.82 9.67 3.23
CA LYS A 434 4.83 8.63 3.12
C LYS A 434 4.25 7.30 2.61
N PHE A 435 2.95 7.24 2.33
CA PHE A 435 2.34 6.03 1.81
C PHE A 435 2.73 5.84 0.33
N VAL A 436 3.70 4.95 0.10
CA VAL A 436 4.33 4.72 -1.21
C VAL A 436 3.32 4.31 -2.29
N LYS A 437 2.34 3.47 -1.94
CA LYS A 437 1.47 2.81 -2.92
C LYS A 437 0.56 3.78 -3.71
N PRO A 438 -0.11 4.75 -3.07
CA PRO A 438 -0.81 5.82 -3.78
C PRO A 438 0.06 6.65 -4.73
N TRP A 439 1.34 6.90 -4.43
CA TRP A 439 2.23 7.63 -5.35
C TRP A 439 2.45 6.86 -6.65
N ASN A 440 2.75 5.56 -6.55
CA ASN A 440 2.88 4.70 -7.73
C ASN A 440 1.57 4.58 -8.52
N ASN A 441 0.45 4.40 -7.83
CA ASN A 441 -0.86 4.28 -8.46
C ASN A 441 -1.31 5.60 -9.13
N LYS A 442 -1.02 6.75 -8.52
CA LYS A 442 -1.25 8.07 -9.11
C LYS A 442 -0.38 8.30 -10.34
N GLY A 443 0.89 7.87 -10.31
CA GLY A 443 1.78 7.90 -11.47
C GLY A 443 1.23 7.12 -12.66
N GLN A 444 0.71 5.91 -12.42
CA GLN A 444 0.06 5.10 -13.46
C GLN A 444 -1.17 5.81 -14.05
N ALA A 445 -2.06 6.35 -13.20
CA ALA A 445 -3.26 7.07 -13.64
C ALA A 445 -2.90 8.29 -14.50
N LEU A 446 -1.94 9.12 -14.05
CA LEU A 446 -1.42 10.27 -14.80
C LEU A 446 -0.84 9.86 -16.16
N GLY A 447 -0.14 8.73 -16.20
CA GLY A 447 0.38 8.14 -17.43
C GLY A 447 -0.71 7.81 -18.44
N LYS A 448 -1.82 7.20 -17.99
CA LYS A 448 -2.98 6.91 -18.85
C LYS A 448 -3.68 8.18 -19.34
N LEU A 449 -3.60 9.26 -18.59
CA LEU A 449 -4.06 10.60 -18.98
C LEU A 449 -3.02 11.40 -19.81
N LYS A 450 -1.89 10.78 -20.19
CA LYS A 450 -0.79 11.40 -20.94
C LYS A 450 -0.13 12.60 -20.23
N ARG A 451 -0.28 12.71 -18.92
CA ARG A 451 0.38 13.71 -18.07
C ARG A 451 1.73 13.18 -17.58
N TYR A 452 2.62 12.93 -18.55
CA TYR A 452 3.81 12.09 -18.33
C TYR A 452 4.81 12.67 -17.33
N GLU A 453 5.10 13.97 -17.34
CA GLU A 453 6.05 14.57 -16.39
C GLU A 453 5.56 14.50 -14.93
N GLU A 454 4.26 14.73 -14.72
CA GLU A 454 3.66 14.57 -13.39
C GLU A 454 3.65 13.11 -12.94
N ALA A 455 3.45 12.17 -13.88
CA ALA A 455 3.55 10.74 -13.61
C ALA A 455 4.96 10.36 -13.15
N LEU A 456 5.99 10.81 -13.87
CA LEU A 456 7.40 10.57 -13.51
C LEU A 456 7.73 11.16 -12.14
N SER A 457 7.26 12.37 -11.83
CA SER A 457 7.45 12.99 -10.50
C SER A 457 6.81 12.17 -9.38
N CYS A 458 5.62 11.61 -9.60
CA CYS A 458 4.97 10.73 -8.62
C CYS A 458 5.74 9.42 -8.42
N LEU A 459 6.23 8.82 -9.51
CA LEU A 459 7.02 7.59 -9.45
C LEU A 459 8.39 7.81 -8.78
N ASP A 460 9.02 8.96 -8.99
CA ASP A 460 10.26 9.35 -8.31
C ASP A 460 10.06 9.47 -6.80
N LYS A 461 8.99 10.15 -6.37
CA LYS A 461 8.63 10.20 -4.94
C LYS A 461 8.37 8.81 -4.36
N ALA A 462 7.71 7.93 -5.11
CA ALA A 462 7.47 6.56 -4.65
C ALA A 462 8.79 5.79 -4.47
N LEU A 463 9.77 5.97 -5.36
CA LEU A 463 11.10 5.37 -5.26
C LEU A 463 11.91 5.94 -4.09
N ASP A 464 11.90 7.25 -3.90
CA ASP A 464 12.63 7.91 -2.80
C ASP A 464 12.12 7.42 -1.44
N LEU A 465 10.79 7.40 -1.25
CA LEU A 465 10.17 6.89 -0.01
C LEU A 465 10.42 5.40 0.21
N ALA A 466 10.49 4.62 -0.88
CA ALA A 466 10.82 3.20 -0.81
C ALA A 466 12.28 2.96 -0.37
N LEU A 467 13.21 3.80 -0.81
CA LEU A 467 14.61 3.73 -0.39
C LEU A 467 14.80 4.17 1.07
N GLU A 468 14.09 5.20 1.51
CA GLU A 468 14.14 5.71 2.90
C GLU A 468 13.65 4.68 3.93
N SER A 469 12.71 3.82 3.56
CA SER A 469 12.08 2.86 4.47
C SER A 469 12.91 1.58 4.72
N GLY A 470 14.07 1.43 4.09
CA GLY A 470 14.97 0.28 4.32
C GLY A 470 14.34 -1.06 3.92
N LEU A 471 13.54 -1.04 2.87
CA LEU A 471 12.63 -2.10 2.44
C LEU A 471 13.30 -3.47 2.23
N ASP A 472 12.60 -4.53 2.65
CA ASP A 472 13.07 -5.92 2.68
C ASP A 472 12.92 -6.62 1.32
N LYS A 473 13.32 -7.89 1.21
CA LYS A 473 13.27 -8.67 -0.05
C LYS A 473 11.89 -8.75 -0.71
N SER A 474 10.80 -8.79 0.07
CA SER A 474 9.42 -8.75 -0.44
C SER A 474 9.04 -7.42 -1.06
N ASP A 475 9.65 -6.34 -0.57
CA ASP A 475 9.41 -4.99 -1.04
C ASP A 475 10.27 -4.65 -2.26
N SER A 476 11.39 -5.36 -2.46
CA SER A 476 12.19 -5.33 -3.69
C SER A 476 11.36 -5.65 -4.94
N GLU A 477 10.38 -6.56 -4.83
CA GLU A 477 9.46 -6.87 -5.93
C GLU A 477 8.50 -5.70 -6.19
N TYR A 478 8.00 -5.05 -5.14
CA TYR A 478 7.16 -3.87 -5.30
C TYR A 478 7.91 -2.70 -5.93
N VAL A 479 9.16 -2.45 -5.51
CA VAL A 479 10.04 -1.44 -6.12
C VAL A 479 10.31 -1.73 -7.59
N ALA A 480 10.43 -3.01 -7.98
CA ALA A 480 10.53 -3.40 -9.39
C ALA A 480 9.31 -2.93 -10.20
N THR A 481 8.09 -3.00 -9.64
CA THR A 481 6.87 -2.50 -10.30
C THR A 481 6.90 -1.00 -10.54
N ILE A 482 7.49 -0.23 -9.61
CA ILE A 482 7.61 1.23 -9.75
C ILE A 482 8.60 1.57 -10.88
N TRP A 483 9.74 0.86 -10.96
CA TRP A 483 10.69 1.02 -12.06
C TRP A 483 10.11 0.63 -13.42
N ASP A 484 9.33 -0.45 -13.50
CA ASP A 484 8.63 -0.85 -14.72
C ASP A 484 7.62 0.19 -15.17
N ASN A 485 6.80 0.69 -14.25
CA ASN A 485 5.86 1.78 -14.53
C ASN A 485 6.60 3.02 -15.05
N LYS A 486 7.74 3.38 -14.43
CA LYS A 486 8.55 4.50 -14.89
C LYS A 486 9.10 4.27 -16.30
N GLY A 487 9.59 3.07 -16.60
CA GLY A 487 10.03 2.69 -17.94
C GLY A 487 8.89 2.74 -18.96
N TYR A 488 7.69 2.30 -18.59
CA TYR A 488 6.51 2.36 -19.44
C TYR A 488 6.15 3.81 -19.78
N ILE A 489 6.13 4.73 -18.80
CA ILE A 489 5.87 6.15 -19.05
C ILE A 489 6.92 6.76 -19.99
N LEU A 490 8.21 6.42 -19.82
CA LEU A 490 9.28 6.88 -20.71
C LEU A 490 9.12 6.35 -22.14
N ASN A 491 8.67 5.11 -22.31
CA ASN A 491 8.34 4.55 -23.63
C ASN A 491 7.23 5.34 -24.33
N GLU A 492 6.20 5.74 -23.59
CA GLU A 492 5.10 6.57 -24.11
C GLU A 492 5.56 7.98 -24.50
N GLN A 493 6.64 8.49 -23.88
CA GLN A 493 7.31 9.73 -24.27
C GLN A 493 8.35 9.56 -25.39
N GLU A 494 8.47 8.36 -25.98
CA GLU A 494 9.49 8.00 -26.98
C GLU A 494 10.95 8.10 -26.48
N ARG A 495 11.16 8.14 -25.16
CA ARG A 495 12.48 8.17 -24.50
C ARG A 495 12.99 6.75 -24.27
N TYR A 496 13.19 6.03 -25.37
CA TYR A 496 13.41 4.58 -25.35
C TYR A 496 14.71 4.16 -24.64
N GLU A 497 15.81 4.89 -24.79
CA GLU A 497 17.07 4.60 -24.09
C GLU A 497 16.91 4.67 -22.58
N GLU A 498 16.29 5.73 -22.06
CA GLU A 498 16.06 5.89 -20.63
C GLU A 498 15.08 4.85 -20.10
N ALA A 499 14.05 4.51 -20.89
CA ALA A 499 13.11 3.45 -20.55
C ALA A 499 13.82 2.10 -20.36
N ILE A 500 14.73 1.73 -21.28
CA ILE A 500 15.53 0.51 -21.20
C ILE A 500 16.31 0.46 -19.87
N GLU A 501 16.95 1.55 -19.47
CA GLU A 501 17.67 1.59 -18.19
C GLU A 501 16.74 1.40 -16.98
N ARG A 502 15.51 1.91 -17.03
CA ARG A 502 14.53 1.69 -15.96
C ARG A 502 14.03 0.25 -15.92
N PHE A 503 13.77 -0.36 -17.07
CA PHE A 503 13.45 -1.79 -17.14
C PHE A 503 14.61 -2.66 -16.66
N ASP A 504 15.87 -2.29 -16.93
CA ASP A 504 17.03 -2.98 -16.38
C ASP A 504 17.07 -2.92 -14.85
N LYS A 505 16.73 -1.77 -14.25
CA LYS A 505 16.58 -1.67 -12.79
C LYS A 505 15.45 -2.56 -12.27
N ALA A 506 14.30 -2.59 -12.94
CA ALA A 506 13.20 -3.49 -12.57
C ALA A 506 13.60 -4.96 -12.64
N LEU A 507 14.25 -5.37 -13.73
CA LEU A 507 14.68 -6.75 -13.98
C LEU A 507 15.83 -7.21 -13.09
N ASN A 508 16.70 -6.30 -12.65
CA ASN A 508 17.72 -6.60 -11.65
C ASN A 508 17.11 -6.94 -10.28
N LEU A 509 15.98 -6.32 -9.94
CA LEU A 509 15.23 -6.61 -8.71
C LEU A 509 14.34 -7.85 -8.86
N ASN A 510 13.68 -8.00 -10.01
CA ASN A 510 12.85 -9.16 -10.33
C ASN A 510 13.06 -9.62 -11.79
N PRO A 511 13.95 -10.61 -12.03
CA PRO A 511 14.23 -11.11 -13.38
C PRO A 511 13.03 -11.79 -14.07
N LYS A 512 11.99 -12.16 -13.30
CA LYS A 512 10.80 -12.86 -13.78
C LYS A 512 9.67 -11.90 -14.18
N TYR A 513 9.92 -10.59 -14.21
CA TYR A 513 8.87 -9.63 -14.53
C TYR A 513 8.63 -9.54 -16.04
N VAL A 514 7.61 -10.26 -16.51
CA VAL A 514 7.28 -10.45 -17.93
C VAL A 514 7.00 -9.11 -18.62
N SER A 515 6.25 -8.21 -17.98
CA SER A 515 5.93 -6.89 -18.52
C SER A 515 7.19 -6.07 -18.83
N SER A 516 8.20 -6.08 -17.94
CA SER A 516 9.46 -5.38 -18.17
C SER A 516 10.25 -5.95 -19.35
N TRP A 517 10.30 -7.27 -19.52
CA TRP A 517 10.93 -7.88 -20.70
C TRP A 517 10.21 -7.48 -21.99
N GLY A 518 8.87 -7.56 -22.01
CA GLY A 518 8.07 -7.16 -23.18
C GLY A 518 8.21 -5.67 -23.52
N ASN A 519 8.12 -4.79 -22.52
CA ASN A 519 8.24 -3.34 -22.68
C ASN A 519 9.65 -2.92 -23.10
N LYS A 520 10.68 -3.57 -22.55
CA LYS A 520 12.08 -3.36 -22.97
C LYS A 520 12.32 -3.83 -24.40
N GLY A 521 11.72 -4.96 -24.79
CA GLY A 521 11.73 -5.46 -26.17
C GLY A 521 11.12 -4.45 -27.13
N PHE A 522 10.00 -3.82 -26.73
CA PHE A 522 9.37 -2.75 -27.51
C PHE A 522 10.29 -1.54 -27.67
N SER A 523 10.95 -1.09 -26.59
CA SER A 523 11.92 0.03 -26.65
C SER A 523 13.06 -0.28 -27.63
N PHE A 524 13.66 -1.47 -27.56
CA PHE A 524 14.72 -1.87 -28.49
C PHE A 524 14.24 -1.89 -29.95
N ALA A 525 13.02 -2.37 -30.18
CA ALA A 525 12.45 -2.42 -31.52
C ALA A 525 12.22 -1.02 -32.11
N LYS A 526 11.77 -0.06 -31.28
CA LYS A 526 11.62 1.34 -31.70
C LYS A 526 12.95 2.00 -32.05
N LEU A 527 14.03 1.59 -31.39
CA LEU A 527 15.40 1.99 -31.72
C LEU A 527 16.01 1.21 -32.91
N GLY A 528 15.24 0.35 -33.58
CA GLY A 528 15.71 -0.46 -34.70
C GLY A 528 16.62 -1.64 -34.31
N LYS A 529 16.82 -1.89 -33.02
CA LYS A 529 17.67 -2.97 -32.47
C LYS A 529 16.86 -4.28 -32.40
N ASN A 530 16.44 -4.78 -33.56
CA ASN A 530 15.52 -5.91 -33.69
C ASN A 530 16.05 -7.21 -33.06
N GLU A 531 17.37 -7.46 -33.08
CA GLU A 531 18.02 -8.60 -32.39
C GLU A 531 17.68 -8.60 -30.90
N LYS A 532 17.97 -7.49 -30.22
CA LYS A 532 17.77 -7.34 -28.78
C LYS A 532 16.29 -7.36 -28.40
N ALA A 533 15.42 -6.85 -29.28
CA ALA A 533 13.98 -6.93 -29.09
C ALA A 533 13.50 -8.39 -29.06
N ILE A 534 13.94 -9.20 -30.03
CA ILE A 534 13.59 -10.63 -30.10
C ILE A 534 14.10 -11.38 -28.86
N GLU A 535 15.32 -11.13 -28.41
CA GLU A 535 15.88 -11.73 -27.18
C GLU A 535 15.04 -11.38 -25.94
N CYS A 536 14.55 -10.14 -25.83
CA CYS A 536 13.71 -9.74 -24.71
C CYS A 536 12.35 -10.45 -24.75
N TYR A 537 11.72 -10.56 -25.93
CA TYR A 537 10.46 -11.31 -26.07
C TYR A 537 10.65 -12.80 -25.83
N GLU A 538 11.80 -13.38 -26.18
CA GLU A 538 12.16 -14.77 -25.86
C GLU A 538 12.19 -15.01 -24.36
N LYS A 539 12.85 -14.13 -23.60
CA LYS A 539 12.87 -14.22 -22.14
C LYS A 539 11.49 -14.07 -21.52
N ALA A 540 10.67 -13.15 -22.03
CA ALA A 540 9.28 -13.02 -21.58
C ALA A 540 8.47 -14.31 -21.82
N ILE A 541 8.60 -14.94 -23.00
CA ILE A 541 7.96 -16.21 -23.35
C ILE A 541 8.47 -17.38 -22.50
N GLU A 542 9.78 -17.43 -22.20
CA GLU A 542 10.35 -18.46 -21.34
C GLU A 542 9.76 -18.43 -19.92
N ILE A 543 9.45 -17.24 -19.42
CA ILE A 543 8.84 -17.05 -18.10
C ILE A 543 7.34 -17.38 -18.15
N GLU A 544 6.62 -16.83 -19.11
CA GLU A 544 5.18 -17.02 -19.27
C GLU A 544 4.83 -17.42 -20.72
N PRO A 545 4.85 -18.73 -21.03
CA PRO A 545 4.61 -19.22 -22.39
C PRO A 545 3.19 -18.98 -22.90
N ASN A 546 2.24 -18.68 -22.00
CA ASN A 546 0.83 -18.48 -22.33
C ASN A 546 0.45 -16.99 -22.47
N ASP A 547 1.43 -16.07 -22.53
CA ASP A 547 1.13 -14.67 -22.83
C ASP A 547 1.01 -14.43 -24.35
N GLU A 548 -0.22 -14.36 -24.82
CA GLU A 548 -0.58 -14.07 -26.23
C GLU A 548 0.12 -12.82 -26.75
N GLY A 549 0.15 -11.75 -25.95
CA GLY A 549 0.66 -10.44 -26.35
C GLY A 549 2.15 -10.49 -26.72
N THR A 550 2.96 -11.20 -25.94
CA THR A 550 4.39 -11.35 -26.21
C THR A 550 4.66 -12.17 -27.48
N TRP A 551 3.91 -13.24 -27.74
CA TRP A 551 4.03 -14.01 -28.99
C TRP A 551 3.70 -13.17 -30.22
N LYS A 552 2.64 -12.37 -30.15
CA LYS A 552 2.24 -11.44 -31.19
C LYS A 552 3.29 -10.38 -31.48
N MET A 553 3.84 -9.76 -30.44
CA MET A 553 4.92 -8.79 -30.57
C MET A 553 6.15 -9.42 -31.21
N LYS A 554 6.58 -10.61 -30.74
CA LYS A 554 7.69 -11.34 -31.35
C LYS A 554 7.43 -11.63 -32.84
N GLY A 555 6.23 -12.11 -33.18
CA GLY A 555 5.83 -12.37 -34.56
C GLY A 555 5.98 -11.16 -35.47
N TRP A 556 5.48 -10.00 -35.02
CA TRP A 556 5.56 -8.74 -35.75
C TRP A 556 6.99 -8.23 -35.99
N TYR A 557 7.89 -8.42 -35.02
CA TYR A 557 9.29 -7.96 -35.17
C TYR A 557 10.17 -8.96 -35.91
N VAL A 558 9.90 -10.26 -35.76
CA VAL A 558 10.49 -11.30 -36.63
C VAL A 558 10.07 -11.09 -38.08
N PHE A 559 8.80 -10.75 -38.32
CA PHE A 559 8.27 -10.38 -39.64
C PHE A 559 9.14 -9.32 -40.32
N LYS A 560 9.50 -8.23 -39.62
CA LYS A 560 10.29 -7.13 -40.19
C LYS A 560 11.72 -7.52 -40.57
N LYS A 561 12.26 -8.58 -39.96
CA LYS A 561 13.69 -8.93 -40.03
C LYS A 561 13.98 -10.21 -40.81
N LEU A 562 13.26 -11.29 -40.50
CA LEU A 562 13.57 -12.66 -40.96
C LEU A 562 12.55 -13.21 -41.96
N GLY A 563 11.54 -12.41 -42.33
CA GLY A 563 10.54 -12.75 -43.32
C GLY A 563 9.23 -13.29 -42.73
N TYR A 564 8.19 -13.17 -43.54
CA TYR A 564 6.79 -13.45 -43.20
C TYR A 564 6.56 -14.92 -42.77
N GLU A 565 7.26 -15.88 -43.37
CA GLU A 565 7.06 -17.32 -43.09
C GLU A 565 7.40 -17.71 -41.63
N LYS A 566 8.46 -17.12 -41.08
CA LYS A 566 8.82 -17.35 -39.67
C LYS A 566 7.86 -16.66 -38.72
N ALA A 567 7.31 -15.50 -39.10
CA ALA A 567 6.34 -14.78 -38.31
C ALA A 567 5.02 -15.55 -38.15
N LEU A 568 4.57 -16.26 -39.19
CA LEU A 568 3.36 -17.09 -39.14
C LEU A 568 3.38 -18.11 -38.01
N LYS A 569 4.55 -18.70 -37.70
CA LYS A 569 4.69 -19.65 -36.57
C LYS A 569 4.33 -19.01 -35.23
N TYR A 570 4.72 -17.75 -35.04
CA TYR A 570 4.46 -17.03 -33.79
C TYR A 570 3.02 -16.50 -33.72
N PHE A 571 2.46 -16.02 -34.83
CA PHE A 571 1.04 -15.66 -34.87
C PHE A 571 0.13 -16.87 -34.67
N ASN A 572 0.48 -18.04 -35.20
CA ASN A 572 -0.25 -19.27 -34.90
C ASN A 572 -0.19 -19.63 -33.42
N LYS A 573 0.97 -19.47 -32.76
CA LYS A 573 1.09 -19.69 -31.32
C LYS A 573 0.24 -18.72 -30.50
N ALA A 574 0.21 -17.44 -30.87
CA ALA A 574 -0.69 -16.46 -30.24
C ALA A 574 -2.16 -16.89 -30.39
N LEU A 575 -2.57 -17.35 -31.58
CA LEU A 575 -3.94 -17.82 -31.86
C LEU A 575 -4.30 -19.18 -31.24
N GLU A 576 -3.31 -20.02 -30.92
CA GLU A 576 -3.52 -21.24 -30.10
C GLU A 576 -3.84 -20.89 -28.65
N ILE A 577 -3.29 -19.78 -28.14
CA ILE A 577 -3.52 -19.29 -26.77
C ILE A 577 -4.87 -18.55 -26.71
N ASP A 578 -5.07 -17.58 -27.59
CA ASP A 578 -6.33 -16.85 -27.72
C ASP A 578 -6.79 -16.81 -29.18
N SER A 579 -7.75 -17.67 -29.50
CA SER A 579 -8.35 -17.71 -30.83
C SER A 579 -9.34 -16.57 -31.09
N ALA A 580 -9.71 -15.79 -30.07
CA ALA A 580 -10.66 -14.69 -30.13
C ALA A 580 -9.99 -13.31 -30.22
N ASP A 581 -8.68 -13.21 -30.47
CA ASP A 581 -8.01 -11.92 -30.76
C ASP A 581 -8.13 -11.53 -32.25
N PRO A 582 -8.95 -10.53 -32.61
CA PRO A 582 -9.05 -10.06 -33.99
C PRO A 582 -7.74 -9.47 -34.53
N HIS A 583 -6.88 -8.91 -33.68
CA HIS A 583 -5.61 -8.35 -34.11
C HIS A 583 -4.60 -9.44 -34.47
N ALA A 584 -4.52 -10.54 -33.72
CA ALA A 584 -3.67 -11.68 -34.08
C ALA A 584 -4.05 -12.27 -35.44
N TRP A 585 -5.36 -12.39 -35.73
CA TRP A 585 -5.86 -12.80 -37.05
C TRP A 585 -5.52 -11.80 -38.16
N ASP A 586 -5.64 -10.48 -37.92
CA ASP A 586 -5.22 -9.44 -38.88
C ASP A 586 -3.73 -9.57 -39.20
N GLN A 587 -2.87 -9.72 -38.18
CA GLN A 587 -1.42 -9.80 -38.38
C GLN A 587 -1.00 -11.06 -39.13
N LYS A 588 -1.67 -12.19 -38.86
CA LYS A 588 -1.48 -13.43 -39.63
C LYS A 588 -1.93 -13.26 -41.08
N GLY A 589 -3.12 -12.70 -41.31
CA GLY A 589 -3.64 -12.45 -42.65
C GLY A 589 -2.76 -11.49 -43.44
N TYR A 590 -2.26 -10.44 -42.78
CA TYR A 590 -1.32 -9.49 -43.38
C TYR A 590 -0.01 -10.19 -43.79
N ALA A 591 0.55 -11.05 -42.93
CA ALA A 591 1.75 -11.81 -43.27
C ALA A 591 1.51 -12.79 -44.43
N LEU A 592 0.33 -13.41 -44.53
CA LEU A 592 -0.05 -14.28 -45.64
C LEU A 592 -0.23 -13.51 -46.96
N ASN A 593 -0.85 -12.32 -46.92
CA ASN A 593 -0.99 -11.43 -48.07
C ASN A 593 0.37 -11.11 -48.71
N GLU A 594 1.37 -10.84 -47.88
CA GLU A 594 2.70 -10.47 -48.34
C GLU A 594 3.52 -11.69 -48.82
N LEU A 595 3.11 -12.90 -48.43
CA LEU A 595 3.57 -14.16 -48.99
C LEU A 595 2.78 -14.58 -50.25
N GLU A 596 1.91 -13.70 -50.76
CA GLU A 596 1.05 -13.94 -51.92
C GLU A 596 0.05 -15.10 -51.72
N ARG A 597 -0.23 -15.48 -50.46
CA ARG A 597 -1.21 -16.51 -50.06
C ARG A 597 -2.56 -15.85 -49.75
N TYR A 598 -3.16 -15.24 -50.78
CA TYR A 598 -4.30 -14.33 -50.64
C TYR A 598 -5.58 -15.02 -50.16
N GLU A 599 -5.86 -16.26 -50.56
CA GLU A 599 -7.04 -17.01 -50.11
C GLU A 599 -7.00 -17.27 -48.60
N GLU A 600 -5.86 -17.76 -48.09
CA GLU A 600 -5.67 -17.99 -46.65
C GLU A 600 -5.67 -16.68 -45.86
N ALA A 601 -5.17 -15.58 -46.45
CA ALA A 601 -5.24 -14.26 -45.85
C ALA A 601 -6.69 -13.78 -45.69
N ILE A 602 -7.53 -13.98 -46.71
CA ILE A 602 -8.97 -13.65 -46.67
C ILE A 602 -9.68 -14.43 -45.56
N GLU A 603 -9.40 -15.72 -45.39
CA GLU A 603 -9.95 -16.52 -44.28
C GLU A 603 -9.57 -15.95 -42.91
N CYS A 604 -8.31 -15.51 -42.75
CA CYS A 604 -7.85 -14.88 -41.51
C CYS A 604 -8.57 -13.54 -41.27
N PHE A 605 -8.73 -12.73 -42.31
CA PHE A 605 -9.47 -11.46 -42.21
C PHE A 605 -10.96 -11.68 -41.92
N ASP A 606 -11.57 -12.74 -42.45
CA ASP A 606 -12.94 -13.11 -42.13
C ASP A 606 -13.10 -13.42 -40.65
N LYS A 607 -12.21 -14.24 -40.07
CA LYS A 607 -12.21 -14.51 -38.62
C LYS A 607 -12.00 -13.24 -37.79
N ALA A 608 -11.07 -12.37 -38.19
CA ALA A 608 -10.87 -11.09 -37.52
C ALA A 608 -12.12 -10.20 -37.55
N LEU A 609 -12.88 -10.21 -38.66
CA LEU A 609 -14.11 -9.42 -38.83
C LEU A 609 -15.34 -10.05 -38.18
N GLU A 610 -15.39 -11.37 -38.00
CA GLU A 610 -16.39 -12.03 -37.16
C GLU A 610 -16.28 -11.57 -35.70
N LEU A 611 -15.04 -11.42 -35.23
CA LEU A 611 -14.72 -10.96 -33.88
C LEU A 611 -14.89 -9.44 -33.72
N ASN A 612 -14.49 -8.66 -34.72
CA ASN A 612 -14.64 -7.21 -34.74
C ASN A 612 -15.06 -6.68 -36.13
N PRO A 613 -16.38 -6.58 -36.40
CA PRO A 613 -16.88 -6.10 -37.69
C PRO A 613 -16.48 -4.66 -38.03
N LYS A 614 -16.16 -3.83 -37.03
CA LYS A 614 -15.79 -2.42 -37.23
C LYS A 614 -14.30 -2.22 -37.54
N TYR A 615 -13.52 -3.30 -37.65
CA TYR A 615 -12.07 -3.21 -37.75
C TYR A 615 -11.61 -2.74 -39.15
N ALA A 616 -11.50 -1.42 -39.31
CA ALA A 616 -11.26 -0.78 -40.62
C ALA A 616 -9.95 -1.22 -41.31
N SER A 617 -8.86 -1.49 -40.58
CA SER A 617 -7.63 -1.99 -41.21
C SER A 617 -7.82 -3.37 -41.85
N VAL A 618 -8.58 -4.25 -41.19
CA VAL A 618 -8.87 -5.60 -41.69
C VAL A 618 -9.71 -5.55 -42.95
N TRP A 619 -10.75 -4.72 -42.99
CA TRP A 619 -11.54 -4.51 -44.21
C TRP A 619 -10.66 -4.03 -45.37
N HIS A 620 -9.78 -3.07 -45.12
CA HIS A 620 -8.82 -2.59 -46.11
C HIS A 620 -7.91 -3.72 -46.61
N ASN A 621 -7.32 -4.51 -45.70
CA ASN A 621 -6.44 -5.62 -46.03
C ASN A 621 -7.16 -6.74 -46.80
N LYS A 622 -8.43 -7.00 -46.47
CA LYS A 622 -9.29 -7.96 -47.16
C LYS A 622 -9.67 -7.52 -48.57
N ILE A 623 -10.02 -6.24 -48.76
CA ILE A 623 -10.29 -5.67 -50.10
C ILE A 623 -9.02 -5.79 -50.95
N TYR A 624 -7.86 -5.44 -50.38
CA TYR A 624 -6.57 -5.55 -51.05
C TYR A 624 -6.26 -7.00 -51.46
N ALA A 625 -6.44 -7.98 -50.57
CA ALA A 625 -6.30 -9.40 -50.88
C ALA A 625 -7.25 -9.86 -52.00
N SER A 626 -8.52 -9.46 -51.92
CA SER A 626 -9.55 -9.81 -52.91
C SER A 626 -9.24 -9.25 -54.30
N LEU A 627 -8.65 -8.05 -54.35
CA LEU A 627 -8.21 -7.42 -55.59
C LEU A 627 -7.01 -8.14 -56.22
N HIS A 628 -6.15 -8.78 -55.42
CA HIS A 628 -5.01 -9.57 -55.92
C HIS A 628 -5.39 -10.92 -56.51
N LEU A 629 -6.51 -11.51 -56.07
CA LEU A 629 -7.07 -12.73 -56.65
C LEU A 629 -7.61 -12.58 -58.07
N ILE A 630 -7.74 -11.36 -58.58
CA ILE A 630 -8.14 -11.10 -59.97
C ILE A 630 -7.02 -11.57 -60.90
N SER A 631 -7.26 -12.64 -61.67
CA SER A 631 -6.30 -13.26 -62.60
C SER A 631 -6.72 -13.13 -64.07
N GLU A 632 -5.75 -13.34 -64.97
CA GLU A 632 -5.96 -13.35 -66.42
C GLU A 632 -6.86 -14.54 -66.80
N GLY A 633 -8.10 -14.25 -67.22
CA GLY A 633 -9.15 -15.25 -67.43
C GLY A 633 -10.40 -15.09 -66.55
N THR A 634 -10.36 -14.21 -65.54
CA THR A 634 -11.56 -13.83 -64.78
C THR A 634 -12.58 -13.21 -65.73
N PRO A 635 -13.80 -13.76 -65.87
CA PRO A 635 -14.83 -13.16 -66.72
C PRO A 635 -15.05 -11.71 -66.34
N LYS A 636 -15.12 -10.79 -67.34
CA LYS A 636 -15.29 -9.35 -67.09
C LYS A 636 -16.44 -9.03 -66.14
N GLU A 637 -17.50 -9.83 -66.19
CA GLU A 637 -18.70 -9.72 -65.35
C GLU A 637 -18.44 -10.03 -63.86
N LEU A 638 -17.40 -10.80 -63.55
CA LEU A 638 -17.04 -11.26 -62.21
C LEU A 638 -15.80 -10.55 -61.62
N MET A 639 -15.06 -9.82 -62.46
CA MET A 639 -13.74 -9.25 -62.15
C MET A 639 -13.71 -8.41 -60.85
N PHE A 640 -14.77 -7.64 -60.56
CA PHE A 640 -14.83 -6.79 -59.36
C PHE A 640 -15.93 -7.18 -58.38
N THR A 641 -16.64 -8.29 -58.61
CA THR A 641 -17.83 -8.65 -57.83
C THR A 641 -17.48 -8.89 -56.37
N THR A 642 -16.39 -9.64 -56.09
CA THR A 642 -15.95 -9.93 -54.73
C THR A 642 -15.41 -8.68 -54.01
N PRO A 643 -14.41 -7.93 -54.55
CA PRO A 643 -13.93 -6.71 -53.92
C PRO A 643 -15.01 -5.65 -53.66
N VAL A 644 -15.97 -5.49 -54.59
CA VAL A 644 -17.10 -4.57 -54.43
C VAL A 644 -18.05 -5.02 -53.32
N THR A 645 -18.30 -6.32 -53.22
CA THR A 645 -19.16 -6.87 -52.15
C THR A 645 -18.52 -6.64 -50.80
N VAL A 646 -17.20 -6.88 -50.68
CA VAL A 646 -16.43 -6.60 -49.46
C VAL A 646 -16.43 -5.10 -49.15
N LEU A 647 -16.21 -4.22 -50.15
CA LEU A 647 -16.24 -2.76 -49.96
C LEU A 647 -17.62 -2.25 -49.50
N LYS A 648 -18.70 -2.73 -50.12
CA LYS A 648 -20.07 -2.39 -49.71
C LYS A 648 -20.32 -2.72 -48.24
N LYS A 649 -19.91 -3.93 -47.83
CA LYS A 649 -20.06 -4.39 -46.45
C LYS A 649 -19.16 -3.59 -45.50
N ALA A 650 -17.91 -3.30 -45.87
CA ALA A 650 -17.04 -2.45 -45.07
C ALA A 650 -17.65 -1.06 -44.82
N LEU A 651 -18.23 -0.43 -45.85
CA LEU A 651 -18.87 0.88 -45.75
C LEU A 651 -20.18 0.89 -44.93
N SER A 652 -20.79 -0.26 -44.65
CA SER A 652 -21.91 -0.35 -43.70
C SER A 652 -21.45 -0.53 -42.26
N GLU A 653 -20.24 -1.07 -42.03
CA GLU A 653 -19.74 -1.41 -40.69
C GLU A 653 -18.79 -0.34 -40.10
N VAL A 654 -17.96 0.33 -40.93
CA VAL A 654 -16.96 1.28 -40.43
C VAL A 654 -17.57 2.61 -39.97
N ASP A 655 -17.09 3.12 -38.83
CA ASP A 655 -17.62 4.35 -38.22
C ASP A 655 -17.22 5.62 -39.04
N ASN A 656 -15.98 5.70 -39.53
CA ASN A 656 -15.48 6.83 -40.33
C ASN A 656 -15.28 6.44 -41.80
N LYS A 657 -16.30 6.65 -42.62
CA LYS A 657 -16.29 6.28 -44.05
C LYS A 657 -15.30 7.12 -44.87
N GLU A 658 -15.16 8.41 -44.58
CA GLU A 658 -14.28 9.30 -45.35
C GLU A 658 -12.81 8.92 -45.18
N GLU A 659 -12.38 8.72 -43.93
CA GLU A 659 -11.00 8.29 -43.64
C GLU A 659 -10.71 6.90 -44.20
N PHE A 660 -11.68 5.99 -44.11
CA PHE A 660 -11.56 4.66 -44.69
C PHE A 660 -11.38 4.70 -46.22
N ILE A 661 -12.17 5.52 -46.92
CA ILE A 661 -12.03 5.71 -48.37
C ILE A 661 -10.69 6.35 -48.73
N ILE A 662 -10.20 7.33 -47.96
CA ILE A 662 -8.86 7.91 -48.15
C ILE A 662 -7.78 6.82 -48.06
N LYS A 663 -7.89 5.90 -47.09
CA LYS A 663 -6.95 4.80 -46.92
C LYS A 663 -7.01 3.81 -48.08
N ILE A 664 -8.22 3.45 -48.53
CA ILE A 664 -8.45 2.61 -49.72
C ILE A 664 -7.82 3.23 -50.97
N ASN A 665 -8.03 4.53 -51.20
CA ASN A 665 -7.48 5.24 -52.36
C ASN A 665 -5.94 5.19 -52.38
N ARG A 666 -5.29 5.29 -51.22
CA ARG A 666 -3.82 5.12 -51.10
C ARG A 666 -3.38 3.70 -51.45
N GLY A 667 -4.13 2.68 -51.02
CA GLY A 667 -3.84 1.27 -51.29
C GLY A 667 -3.99 0.88 -52.76
N ILE A 668 -5.03 1.40 -53.43
CA ILE A 668 -5.35 1.09 -54.83
C ILE A 668 -4.22 1.45 -55.80
N ILE A 669 -3.55 2.60 -55.62
CA ILE A 669 -2.41 2.99 -56.46
C ILE A 669 -1.30 1.93 -56.39
N SER A 670 -1.02 1.43 -55.18
CA SER A 670 -0.01 0.39 -54.96
C SER A 670 -0.42 -0.96 -55.54
N TRP A 671 -1.72 -1.26 -55.56
CA TRP A 671 -2.28 -2.45 -56.20
C TRP A 671 -2.15 -2.39 -57.74
N PHE A 672 -2.51 -1.27 -58.37
CA PHE A 672 -2.35 -1.10 -59.82
C PHE A 672 -0.91 -1.29 -60.27
N LYS A 673 0.05 -0.75 -59.51
CA LYS A 673 1.47 -1.01 -59.72
C LYS A 673 1.80 -2.52 -59.72
N ASN A 674 1.27 -3.28 -58.77
CA ASN A 674 1.52 -4.72 -58.68
C ASN A 674 0.85 -5.51 -59.83
N ILE A 675 -0.37 -5.14 -60.25
CA ILE A 675 -1.02 -5.72 -61.44
C ILE A 675 -0.13 -5.66 -62.68
N ILE A 676 0.54 -4.53 -62.88
CA ILE A 676 1.41 -4.31 -64.04
C ILE A 676 2.67 -5.18 -63.92
N PHE A 677 3.25 -5.33 -62.72
CA PHE A 677 4.38 -6.24 -62.49
C PHE A 677 3.98 -7.72 -62.65
N GLU A 678 2.81 -8.13 -62.19
CA GLU A 678 2.32 -9.52 -62.16
C GLU A 678 1.74 -10.04 -63.49
N CYS A 679 2.00 -9.37 -64.62
CA CYS A 679 1.55 -9.81 -65.96
C CYS A 679 0.03 -9.81 -66.23
N LYS A 680 -0.76 -9.11 -65.42
CA LYS A 680 -2.22 -9.01 -65.60
C LYS A 680 -2.67 -8.02 -66.68
N VAL A 681 -1.75 -7.16 -67.17
CA VAL A 681 -1.97 -6.23 -68.29
C VAL A 681 -0.71 -6.15 -69.16
N SER A 682 -0.86 -6.35 -70.47
CA SER A 682 0.25 -6.47 -71.44
C SER A 682 0.33 -5.35 -72.47
N SER A 683 -0.64 -4.43 -72.50
CA SER A 683 -0.65 -3.25 -73.37
C SER A 683 -1.28 -2.03 -72.68
N LYS A 684 -0.98 -0.84 -73.23
CA LYS A 684 -1.55 0.44 -72.79
C LYS A 684 -3.08 0.45 -72.91
N GLU A 685 -3.62 -0.07 -74.00
CA GLU A 685 -5.06 -0.16 -74.23
C GLU A 685 -5.75 -1.10 -73.23
N GLY A 686 -5.08 -2.21 -72.87
CA GLY A 686 -5.55 -3.12 -71.83
C GLY A 686 -5.62 -2.43 -70.46
N LEU A 687 -4.61 -1.62 -70.12
CA LEU A 687 -4.58 -0.87 -68.86
C LEU A 687 -5.69 0.19 -68.81
N ILE A 688 -5.89 0.92 -69.90
CA ILE A 688 -6.96 1.92 -70.02
C ILE A 688 -8.34 1.26 -69.91
N SER A 689 -8.57 0.14 -70.61
CA SER A 689 -9.83 -0.60 -70.50
C SER A 689 -10.08 -1.03 -69.06
N PHE A 690 -9.06 -1.54 -68.38
CA PHE A 690 -9.18 -2.00 -67.00
C PHE A 690 -9.44 -0.83 -66.02
N LEU A 691 -8.78 0.31 -66.21
CA LEU A 691 -9.03 1.54 -65.43
C LEU A 691 -10.46 2.06 -65.62
N ASN A 692 -10.99 2.02 -66.84
CA ASN A 692 -12.37 2.43 -67.12
C ASN A 692 -13.39 1.49 -66.46
N ASP A 693 -13.15 0.17 -66.51
CA ASP A 693 -14.01 -0.83 -65.87
C ASP A 693 -13.94 -0.68 -64.33
N PHE A 694 -12.75 -0.39 -63.78
CA PHE A 694 -12.56 -0.06 -62.37
C PHE A 694 -13.31 1.21 -61.98
N GLU A 695 -13.16 2.30 -62.72
CA GLU A 695 -13.83 3.57 -62.45
C GLU A 695 -15.34 3.40 -62.42
N LYS A 696 -15.91 2.79 -63.47
CA LYS A 696 -17.35 2.54 -63.57
C LYS A 696 -17.89 1.77 -62.36
N THR A 697 -17.06 0.91 -61.78
CA THR A 697 -17.43 0.04 -60.69
C THR A 697 -17.27 0.68 -59.31
N PHE A 698 -16.15 1.38 -59.08
CA PHE A 698 -15.74 1.85 -57.76
C PHE A 698 -16.08 3.33 -57.48
N ARG A 699 -16.24 4.15 -58.52
CA ARG A 699 -16.55 5.60 -58.38
C ARG A 699 -17.82 5.87 -57.58
N LYS A 700 -18.83 4.99 -57.68
CA LYS A 700 -20.08 5.09 -56.92
C LYS A 700 -19.92 4.93 -55.40
N PHE A 701 -18.75 4.47 -54.93
CA PHE A 701 -18.40 4.35 -53.52
C PHE A 701 -17.44 5.44 -53.04
N GLY A 702 -17.17 6.47 -53.86
CA GLY A 702 -16.22 7.54 -53.54
C GLY A 702 -14.75 7.13 -53.67
N VAL A 703 -14.48 5.94 -54.22
CA VAL A 703 -13.12 5.47 -54.51
C VAL A 703 -12.63 6.13 -55.79
N ARG A 704 -11.45 6.75 -55.72
CA ARG A 704 -10.81 7.47 -56.82
C ARG A 704 -10.06 6.48 -57.71
N THR A 705 -10.30 6.54 -59.01
CA THR A 705 -9.48 5.87 -60.01
C THR A 705 -8.14 6.60 -60.14
N PRO A 706 -6.99 5.91 -60.03
CA PRO A 706 -5.71 6.53 -60.26
C PRO A 706 -5.49 6.89 -61.74
N SER A 707 -4.75 7.98 -61.97
CA SER A 707 -4.29 8.35 -63.31
C SER A 707 -3.14 7.47 -63.78
N LEU A 708 -2.92 7.40 -65.09
CA LEU A 708 -1.79 6.67 -65.68
C LEU A 708 -0.45 7.17 -65.13
N ASP A 709 -0.28 8.50 -65.01
CA ASP A 709 0.94 9.13 -64.49
C ASP A 709 1.19 8.72 -63.02
N GLU A 710 0.16 8.72 -62.17
CA GLU A 710 0.27 8.27 -60.76
C GLU A 710 0.71 6.81 -60.65
N ILE A 711 0.27 5.96 -61.57
CA ILE A 711 0.66 4.54 -61.61
C ILE A 711 2.10 4.40 -62.11
N GLU A 712 2.45 5.13 -63.18
CA GLU A 712 3.79 5.12 -63.77
C GLU A 712 4.86 5.58 -62.77
N ASP A 713 4.62 6.70 -62.08
CA ASP A 713 5.50 7.21 -61.03
C ASP A 713 5.70 6.19 -59.90
N LYS A 714 4.62 5.49 -59.53
CA LYS A 714 4.68 4.45 -58.50
C LYS A 714 5.44 3.21 -58.96
N CYS A 715 5.34 2.86 -60.24
CA CYS A 715 6.13 1.81 -60.87
C CYS A 715 7.62 2.17 -60.89
N LYS A 716 7.99 3.38 -61.33
CA LYS A 716 9.37 3.88 -61.37
C LYS A 716 10.02 3.92 -59.98
N ALA A 717 9.25 4.24 -58.94
CA ALA A 717 9.72 4.24 -57.56
C ALA A 717 9.94 2.83 -56.98
N SER A 718 9.56 1.75 -57.67
CA SER A 718 9.67 0.38 -57.20
C SER A 718 11.06 -0.20 -57.44
N LYS A 719 11.58 -0.98 -56.47
CA LYS A 719 12.80 -1.78 -56.67
C LYS A 719 12.67 -2.85 -57.78
N LYS A 720 11.44 -3.21 -58.15
CA LYS A 720 11.16 -4.14 -59.26
C LYS A 720 11.17 -3.44 -60.63
N TYR A 721 11.27 -2.11 -60.70
CA TYR A 721 11.17 -1.37 -61.96
C TYR A 721 12.18 -1.86 -63.01
N GLU A 722 13.45 -1.98 -62.65
CA GLU A 722 14.50 -2.45 -63.56
C GLU A 722 14.26 -3.88 -64.08
N ILE A 723 13.60 -4.73 -63.30
CA ILE A 723 13.27 -6.10 -63.70
C ILE A 723 12.19 -6.11 -64.81
N TYR A 724 11.29 -5.12 -64.79
CA TYR A 724 10.15 -5.04 -65.71
C TYR A 724 10.25 -3.85 -66.67
N LYS A 725 11.43 -3.26 -66.82
CA LYS A 725 11.63 -1.99 -67.54
C LYS A 725 11.10 -2.02 -68.97
N ASP A 726 11.49 -3.01 -69.76
CA ASP A 726 11.04 -3.18 -71.16
C ASP A 726 9.52 -3.28 -71.28
N LYS A 727 8.87 -3.86 -70.26
CA LYS A 727 7.42 -3.97 -70.20
C LYS A 727 6.75 -2.66 -69.81
N MET A 728 7.36 -1.91 -68.89
CA MET A 728 6.87 -0.58 -68.51
C MET A 728 6.98 0.39 -69.69
N GLU A 729 8.08 0.36 -70.44
CA GLU A 729 8.24 1.11 -71.70
C GLU A 729 7.15 0.73 -72.70
N LYS A 730 6.86 -0.57 -72.89
CA LYS A 730 5.77 -1.01 -73.77
C LYS A 730 4.36 -0.55 -73.34
N ILE A 731 4.11 -0.34 -72.05
CA ILE A 731 2.79 0.04 -71.51
C ILE A 731 2.63 1.56 -71.43
N PHE A 732 3.67 2.29 -71.03
CA PHE A 732 3.58 3.73 -70.78
C PHE A 732 4.08 4.58 -71.96
N GLY A 733 5.07 4.09 -72.72
CA GLY A 733 5.67 4.76 -73.87
C GLY A 733 7.16 4.92 -73.70
#